data_AF-A0A1V6GXH6-F1
#
_entry.id   AF-A0A1V6GXH6-F1
#
_cell.length_a   1.000
_cell.length_b   1.000
_cell.length_c   1.000
_cell.angle_alpha   90.00
_cell.angle_beta   90.00
_cell.angle_gamma   90.00
#
_symmetry.space_group_name_H-M   'P 1'
#
loop_
_entity.id
_entity.type
_entity.pdbx_description
1 polymer ?
#
loop_
_entity_poly.entity_id
_entity_poly.type
_entity_poly.pdbx_seq_one_letter_code
_entity_poly.pdbx_strand_id
1 'polypeptide(L)'
;MEKTSFPGLLRGKSHPHKMLIDHLRGVERIIREITRWHELTVDSKDLELIALSHDIAKEHPQFQIHLFNPKVRYAHAGPSSFFTLHQSEDVLLAELVRNHHGQFENIDAVRNYWFSRETEEINRTMRQILPSLSLTETLFCDIKDRLLQAEWNEEDWYRARLLASLLTTADRMDAMDMAPFQYELPQRKLTYEQLCGEFPSSEVTNWRMRLARFVLDKIRDMEEGNLYTLSLPTGAGKTMLGIEAALSMQPKTIIYCLPFITIVDQVAEIAQRIFSSVQQDHHLIEVENPFIQAYRYWSEPVVVTTFAHFWEVLYSPRMNDTMNFHRLKDAFVILDEVQSIPSDYWSGFGKTLRFLSKKMNTTFLLMTATQPAIAEGAELAQPVKMDSIQSAPSRYEVKRVGKVPLQTLGSLLPESGSGLIILNTRQSALKAYQLIAQGERKRKMFFLSRWVTPFDRFHRLKTVKEYLENKRECLLVATQVVEAGIDLDFDWAIRDMAPLDSIIQAAGRCNRNRCAQLGTVYIPEFLSEKDHPLTSYVYDSRLLSKTRKVLPDHFLEKDSPFLVEKYYQELQKAVAQKEAWKDITTGKWGNRHSLISERIPEALVLIETDGSVAELFEEIRGLPTGIESIDKRKKLWNQLQRHAINAPNGMMQAWIRETSSFFIDEERPIVEEIENGIYIVRAREKGGVYCPDTGFSAPPSSTEEVGYE
;
A
#
# COMPACT_ATOMS: atom_id res chain seq x y z
N MET A 1 42.08 14.67 10.43
CA MET A 1 41.69 13.31 10.86
C MET A 1 41.68 13.28 12.39
N GLU A 2 40.68 13.85 13.02
CA GLU A 2 40.31 13.45 14.38
C GLU A 2 39.30 12.31 14.20
N LYS A 3 39.68 11.10 14.61
CA LYS A 3 38.75 9.98 14.67
C LYS A 3 37.60 10.38 15.59
N THR A 4 36.36 10.27 15.12
CA THR A 4 35.15 10.21 15.95
C THR A 4 35.48 9.38 17.21
N SER A 5 35.48 10.03 18.37
CA SER A 5 36.11 9.52 19.61
C SER A 5 35.29 8.45 20.34
N PHE A 6 34.20 8.00 19.75
CA PHE A 6 33.20 7.13 20.36
C PHE A 6 33.55 5.64 20.54
N PRO A 7 34.30 4.95 19.65
CA PRO A 7 34.23 3.48 19.67
C PRO A 7 35.27 2.76 20.56
N GLY A 8 36.29 3.45 21.08
CA GLY A 8 37.43 2.79 21.73
C GLY A 8 37.18 2.26 23.15
N LEU A 9 36.08 2.65 23.80
CA LEU A 9 35.84 2.46 25.24
C LEU A 9 34.58 1.66 25.59
N LEU A 10 33.71 1.35 24.62
CA LEU A 10 32.43 0.67 24.85
C LEU A 10 32.63 -0.82 25.13
N ARG A 11 32.03 -1.33 26.21
CA ARG A 11 32.15 -2.73 26.67
C ARG A 11 30.80 -3.43 26.83
N GLY A 12 29.70 -2.68 26.73
CA GLY A 12 28.35 -3.19 26.83
C GLY A 12 27.91 -3.99 25.61
N LYS A 13 26.74 -4.61 25.75
CA LYS A 13 26.03 -5.32 24.68
C LYS A 13 24.90 -4.46 24.11
N SER A 14 24.67 -4.54 22.81
CA SER A 14 23.45 -3.99 22.19
C SER A 14 22.28 -4.97 22.30
N HIS A 15 22.58 -6.27 22.21
CA HIS A 15 21.65 -7.39 22.27
C HIS A 15 22.29 -8.54 23.08
N PRO A 16 21.53 -9.53 23.59
CA PRO A 16 22.07 -10.60 24.45
C PRO A 16 23.34 -11.29 23.89
N HIS A 17 23.44 -11.41 22.56
CA HIS A 17 24.51 -12.08 21.84
C HIS A 17 25.47 -11.14 21.07
N LYS A 18 25.24 -9.82 21.07
CA LYS A 18 25.97 -8.87 20.20
C LYS A 18 26.58 -7.73 21.01
N MET A 19 27.88 -7.49 20.83
CA MET A 19 28.57 -6.37 21.45
C MET A 19 28.09 -5.05 20.86
N LEU A 20 27.96 -4.02 21.70
CA LEU A 20 27.49 -2.70 21.27
C LEU A 20 28.39 -2.12 20.17
N ILE A 21 29.71 -2.20 20.35
CA ILE A 21 30.69 -1.70 19.40
C ILE A 21 30.59 -2.37 18.02
N ASP A 22 30.35 -3.68 18.00
CA ASP A 22 30.24 -4.44 16.75
C ASP A 22 28.95 -4.08 16.02
N HIS A 23 27.86 -3.89 16.77
CA HIS A 23 26.59 -3.42 16.22
C HIS A 23 26.70 -2.03 15.59
N LEU A 24 27.23 -1.04 16.33
CA LEU A 24 27.40 0.32 15.81
C LEU A 24 28.24 0.37 14.52
N ARG A 25 29.33 -0.42 14.46
CA ARG A 25 30.16 -0.56 13.25
C ARG A 25 29.45 -1.32 12.13
N GLY A 26 28.64 -2.31 12.47
CA GLY A 26 27.78 -3.03 11.54
C GLY A 26 26.80 -2.09 10.85
N VAL A 27 26.10 -1.26 11.63
CA VAL A 27 25.19 -0.21 11.13
C VAL A 27 25.93 0.78 10.24
N GLU A 28 27.08 1.30 10.69
CA GLU A 28 27.91 2.22 9.90
C GLU A 28 28.30 1.62 8.55
N ARG A 29 28.76 0.36 8.54
CA ARG A 29 29.14 -0.35 7.31
C ARG A 29 27.95 -0.48 6.35
N ILE A 30 26.78 -0.90 6.84
CA ILE A 30 25.58 -1.05 6.01
C ILE A 30 25.17 0.30 5.42
N ILE A 31 25.17 1.39 6.21
CA ILE A 31 24.89 2.74 5.70
C ILE A 31 25.87 3.12 4.59
N ARG A 32 27.18 2.86 4.76
CA ARG A 32 28.19 3.14 3.73
C ARG A 32 27.96 2.34 2.44
N GLU A 33 27.50 1.10 2.54
CA GLU A 33 27.22 0.26 1.37
C GLU A 33 25.97 0.76 0.61
N ILE A 34 24.87 1.06 1.32
CA ILE A 34 23.65 1.61 0.73
C ILE A 34 23.94 2.96 0.04
N THR A 35 24.65 3.85 0.73
CA THR A 35 24.99 5.19 0.20
C THR A 35 25.92 5.12 -1.00
N ARG A 36 26.87 4.18 -1.01
CA ARG A 36 27.74 3.93 -2.17
C ARG A 36 26.95 3.44 -3.38
N TRP A 37 26.05 2.47 -3.20
CA TRP A 37 25.24 1.94 -4.31
C TRP A 37 24.32 3.01 -4.92
N HIS A 38 23.62 3.75 -4.06
CA HIS A 38 22.69 4.79 -4.50
C HIS A 38 23.36 6.11 -4.87
N GLU A 39 24.68 6.24 -4.71
CA GLU A 39 25.43 7.47 -4.97
C GLU A 39 24.81 8.69 -4.25
N LEU A 40 24.44 8.49 -2.99
CA LEU A 40 23.77 9.51 -2.19
C LEU A 40 24.76 10.62 -1.79
N THR A 41 24.39 11.87 -2.09
CA THR A 41 25.16 13.05 -1.68
C THR A 41 24.77 13.46 -0.25
N VAL A 42 25.38 12.82 0.73
CA VAL A 42 25.17 13.10 2.17
C VAL A 42 26.54 13.28 2.84
N ASP A 43 26.64 14.14 3.86
CA ASP A 43 27.90 14.30 4.60
C ASP A 43 28.28 12.98 5.29
N SER A 44 29.43 12.45 4.91
CA SER A 44 29.99 11.23 5.50
C SER A 44 30.15 11.29 7.02
N LYS A 45 30.39 12.48 7.58
CA LYS A 45 30.50 12.70 9.03
C LYS A 45 29.16 12.56 9.72
N ASP A 46 28.10 13.10 9.13
CA ASP A 46 26.73 12.98 9.68
C ASP A 46 26.31 11.52 9.72
N LEU A 47 26.55 10.79 8.63
CA LEU A 47 26.24 9.35 8.53
C LEU A 47 27.00 8.51 9.55
N GLU A 48 28.31 8.74 9.66
CA GLU A 48 29.16 8.06 10.63
C GLU A 48 28.72 8.40 12.06
N LEU A 49 28.39 9.67 12.32
CA LEU A 49 27.95 10.11 13.64
C LEU A 49 26.65 9.43 14.05
N ILE A 50 25.58 9.51 13.24
CA ILE A 50 24.29 8.90 13.60
C ILE A 50 24.42 7.38 13.75
N ALA A 51 25.24 6.73 12.91
CA ALA A 51 25.47 5.29 13.00
C ALA A 51 26.14 4.91 14.32
N LEU A 52 27.19 5.65 14.72
CA LEU A 52 28.00 5.35 15.89
C LEU A 52 27.40 5.88 17.20
N SER A 53 26.41 6.78 17.15
CA SER A 53 25.82 7.39 18.34
C SER A 53 24.41 6.90 18.67
N HIS A 54 23.62 6.37 17.72
CA HIS A 54 22.18 6.13 17.94
C HIS A 54 21.87 5.25 19.17
N ASP A 55 22.74 4.29 19.41
CA ASP A 55 22.60 3.28 20.47
C ASP A 55 23.66 3.40 21.58
N ILE A 56 24.45 4.48 21.58
CA ILE A 56 25.60 4.60 22.49
C ILE A 56 25.21 4.53 23.97
N ALA A 57 23.99 4.99 24.32
CA ALA A 57 23.48 4.92 25.67
C ALA A 57 23.11 3.50 26.15
N LYS A 58 23.13 2.50 25.27
CA LYS A 58 23.03 1.09 25.66
C LYS A 58 24.21 0.68 26.56
N GLU A 59 25.34 1.39 26.55
CA GLU A 59 26.46 1.19 27.49
C GLU A 59 26.04 1.40 28.96
N HIS A 60 24.98 2.17 29.21
CA HIS A 60 24.55 2.50 30.57
C HIS A 60 24.24 1.25 31.41
N PRO A 61 24.66 1.18 32.69
CA PRO A 61 24.46 0.00 33.53
C PRO A 61 23.00 -0.47 33.63
N GLN A 62 22.03 0.45 33.67
CA GLN A 62 20.61 0.08 33.71
C GLN A 62 20.13 -0.59 32.41
N PHE A 63 20.67 -0.21 31.25
CA PHE A 63 20.33 -0.89 29.99
C PHE A 63 20.92 -2.30 29.96
N GLN A 64 22.17 -2.47 30.43
CA GLN A 64 22.79 -3.79 30.53
C GLN A 64 22.01 -4.73 31.46
N ILE A 65 21.39 -4.21 32.52
CA ILE A 65 20.45 -4.97 33.36
C ILE A 65 19.14 -5.26 32.61
N HIS A 66 18.58 -4.25 31.90
CA HIS A 66 17.35 -4.38 31.11
C HIS A 66 17.42 -5.54 30.10
N LEU A 67 18.57 -5.75 29.44
CA LEU A 67 18.77 -6.83 28.46
C LEU A 67 18.46 -8.24 29.00
N PHE A 68 18.65 -8.47 30.30
CA PHE A 68 18.45 -9.78 30.93
C PHE A 68 17.31 -9.78 31.96
N ASN A 69 16.72 -8.62 32.24
CA ASN A 69 15.63 -8.47 33.19
C ASN A 69 14.54 -7.54 32.64
N PRO A 70 13.43 -8.10 32.13
CA PRO A 70 12.33 -7.34 31.54
C PRO A 70 11.64 -6.35 32.51
N LYS A 71 11.83 -6.49 33.82
CA LYS A 71 11.23 -5.59 34.83
C LYS A 71 11.94 -4.24 34.93
N VAL A 72 13.22 -4.18 34.56
CA VAL A 72 13.98 -2.93 34.50
C VAL A 72 13.68 -2.29 33.15
N ARG A 73 13.42 -0.99 33.09
CA ARG A 73 13.22 -0.27 31.82
C ARG A 73 14.24 0.85 31.71
N TYR A 74 14.83 1.02 30.53
CA TYR A 74 15.74 2.12 30.23
C TYR A 74 15.53 2.57 28.79
N ALA A 75 15.16 3.83 28.58
CA ALA A 75 15.01 4.42 27.26
C ALA A 75 16.33 5.02 26.80
N HIS A 76 17.04 4.34 25.90
CA HIS A 76 18.39 4.72 25.48
C HIS A 76 18.43 5.86 24.45
N ALA A 77 17.41 6.00 23.60
CA ALA A 77 17.43 6.92 22.47
C ALA A 77 17.60 8.40 22.88
N GLY A 78 16.97 8.84 23.97
CA GLY A 78 17.12 10.20 24.51
C GLY A 78 18.56 10.51 24.94
N PRO A 79 19.15 9.73 25.86
CA PRO A 79 20.55 9.88 26.22
C PRO A 79 21.54 9.78 25.04
N SER A 80 21.27 8.91 24.06
CA SER A 80 22.09 8.81 22.83
C SER A 80 22.09 10.11 22.01
N SER A 81 20.98 10.85 21.97
CA SER A 81 20.91 12.08 21.18
C SER A 81 21.80 13.19 21.72
N PHE A 82 22.11 13.19 23.02
CA PHE A 82 23.01 14.16 23.64
C PHE A 82 24.44 14.07 23.09
N PHE A 83 24.92 12.86 22.82
CA PHE A 83 26.23 12.63 22.22
C PHE A 83 26.28 13.11 20.77
N THR A 84 25.19 12.88 20.05
CA THR A 84 25.02 13.37 18.67
C THR A 84 25.02 14.89 18.63
N LEU A 85 24.25 15.52 19.51
CA LEU A 85 24.16 16.97 19.62
C LEU A 85 25.51 17.60 19.98
N HIS A 86 26.23 17.02 20.95
CA HIS A 86 27.53 17.52 21.37
C HIS A 86 28.56 17.58 20.24
N GLN A 87 28.51 16.66 19.28
CA GLN A 87 29.51 16.57 18.21
C GLN A 87 29.11 17.28 16.93
N SER A 88 27.82 17.26 16.60
CA SER A 88 27.31 17.89 15.38
C SER A 88 26.89 19.33 15.57
N GLU A 89 26.49 19.68 16.80
CA GLU A 89 25.72 20.89 17.12
C GLU A 89 24.43 21.03 16.29
N ASP A 90 23.97 19.93 15.68
CA ASP A 90 22.83 19.86 14.78
C ASP A 90 21.67 19.15 15.49
N VAL A 91 20.64 19.93 15.82
CA VAL A 91 19.43 19.45 16.47
C VAL A 91 18.71 18.41 15.59
N LEU A 92 18.76 18.53 14.27
CA LEU A 92 18.10 17.58 13.38
C LEU A 92 18.71 16.18 13.50
N LEU A 93 20.04 16.07 13.53
CA LEU A 93 20.73 14.79 13.74
C LEU A 93 20.46 14.21 15.12
N ALA A 94 20.46 15.06 16.15
CA ALA A 94 20.11 14.65 17.50
C ALA A 94 18.66 14.14 17.58
N GLU A 95 17.71 14.79 16.90
CA GLU A 95 16.31 14.36 16.84
C GLU A 95 16.10 13.04 16.09
N LEU A 96 16.85 12.80 15.01
CA LEU A 96 16.85 11.51 14.32
C LEU A 96 17.28 10.39 15.27
N VAL A 97 18.36 10.60 16.03
CA VAL A 97 18.81 9.64 17.05
C VAL A 97 17.82 9.54 18.20
N ARG A 98 17.23 10.64 18.67
CA ARG A 98 16.27 10.62 19.78
C ARG A 98 15.03 9.79 19.44
N ASN A 99 14.62 9.81 18.18
CA ASN A 99 13.36 9.23 17.73
C ASN A 99 13.54 7.99 16.84
N HIS A 100 14.74 7.39 16.72
CA HIS A 100 15.00 6.28 15.78
C HIS A 100 14.10 5.04 15.96
N HIS A 101 13.55 4.80 17.17
CA HIS A 101 12.53 3.77 17.42
C HIS A 101 11.08 4.29 17.46
N GLY A 102 10.87 5.59 17.26
CA GLY A 102 9.59 6.28 17.38
C GLY A 102 9.15 6.92 16.08
N GLN A 103 8.88 8.22 16.14
CA GLN A 103 8.34 8.99 15.02
C GLN A 103 8.97 10.39 14.96
N PHE A 104 8.93 11.03 13.79
CA PHE A 104 9.23 12.44 13.66
C PHE A 104 8.30 13.28 14.52
N GLU A 105 8.85 14.34 15.08
CA GLU A 105 8.12 15.33 15.86
C GLU A 105 7.95 16.62 15.06
N ASN A 106 6.91 17.39 15.40
CA ASN A 106 6.75 18.74 14.85
C ASN A 106 7.82 19.66 15.45
N ILE A 107 8.27 20.67 14.69
CA ILE A 107 9.33 21.59 15.12
C ILE A 107 9.03 22.25 16.48
N ASP A 108 7.77 22.53 16.80
CA ASP A 108 7.36 23.07 18.09
C ASP A 108 7.55 22.07 19.25
N ALA A 109 7.29 20.78 19.01
CA ALA A 109 7.56 19.73 19.99
C ALA A 109 9.07 19.53 20.19
N VAL A 110 9.85 19.63 19.12
CA VAL A 110 11.33 19.60 19.17
C VAL A 110 11.85 20.78 20.00
N ARG A 111 11.39 22.00 19.72
CA ARG A 111 11.71 23.20 20.50
C ARG A 111 11.39 23.01 21.98
N ASN A 112 10.16 22.60 22.30
CA ASN A 112 9.73 22.37 23.67
C ASN A 112 10.63 21.35 24.39
N TYR A 113 10.98 20.26 23.72
CA TYR A 113 11.89 19.25 24.28
C TYR A 113 13.24 19.88 24.64
N TRP A 114 13.94 20.51 23.70
CA TRP A 114 15.29 21.03 23.93
C TRP A 114 15.32 22.25 24.87
N PHE A 115 14.33 23.15 24.81
CA PHE A 115 14.26 24.29 25.72
C PHE A 115 14.00 23.89 27.17
N SER A 116 13.28 22.78 27.40
CA SER A 116 13.01 22.26 28.75
C SER A 116 14.22 21.61 29.44
N ARG A 117 15.33 21.38 28.71
CA ARG A 117 16.51 20.70 29.23
C ARG A 117 17.53 21.68 29.78
N GLU A 118 18.24 21.21 30.80
CA GLU A 118 19.37 21.91 31.40
C GLU A 118 20.70 21.19 31.12
N THR A 119 21.76 21.97 30.92
CA THR A 119 23.11 21.45 30.63
C THR A 119 23.60 20.49 31.72
N GLU A 120 23.23 20.74 32.98
CA GLU A 120 23.59 19.89 34.11
C GLU A 120 22.95 18.49 34.00
N GLU A 121 21.68 18.40 33.60
CA GLU A 121 20.97 17.13 33.40
C GLU A 121 21.61 16.30 32.27
N ILE A 122 21.87 16.97 31.15
CA ILE A 122 22.51 16.36 29.97
C ILE A 122 23.89 15.82 30.34
N ASN A 123 24.73 16.65 30.97
CA ASN A 123 26.09 16.26 31.36
C ASN A 123 26.10 15.15 32.41
N ARG A 124 25.16 15.15 33.37
CA ARG A 124 25.03 14.07 34.35
C ARG A 124 24.78 12.74 33.65
N THR A 125 23.88 12.73 32.67
CA THR A 125 23.54 11.55 31.87
C THR A 125 24.73 11.10 31.01
N MET A 126 25.37 12.03 30.30
CA MET A 126 26.51 11.71 29.43
C MET A 126 27.68 11.11 30.24
N ARG A 127 27.99 11.65 31.42
CA ARG A 127 29.08 11.15 32.28
C ARG A 127 28.86 9.73 32.80
N GLN A 128 27.62 9.28 32.91
CA GLN A 128 27.30 7.89 33.31
C GLN A 128 27.60 6.88 32.20
N ILE A 129 27.71 7.34 30.95
CA ILE A 129 27.96 6.51 29.76
C ILE A 129 29.42 6.69 29.29
N LEU A 130 29.85 7.93 29.04
CA LEU A 130 31.21 8.29 28.64
C LEU A 130 31.69 9.50 29.47
N PRO A 131 32.50 9.29 30.53
CA PRO A 131 32.92 10.35 31.46
C PRO A 131 33.71 11.52 30.86
N SER A 132 34.31 11.32 29.68
CA SER A 132 35.22 12.29 29.03
C SER A 132 34.51 13.33 28.18
N LEU A 133 33.18 13.29 28.04
CA LEU A 133 32.42 14.19 27.19
C LEU A 133 31.51 15.09 28.04
N SER A 134 31.45 16.38 27.69
CA SER A 134 30.57 17.35 28.36
C SER A 134 30.21 18.51 27.44
N LEU A 135 28.92 18.85 27.40
CA LEU A 135 28.40 20.02 26.71
C LEU A 135 28.60 21.27 27.58
N THR A 136 29.16 22.34 27.01
CA THR A 136 29.28 23.62 27.72
C THR A 136 27.94 24.37 27.69
N GLU A 137 27.68 25.17 28.72
CA GLU A 137 26.44 25.96 28.80
C GLU A 137 26.35 26.97 27.65
N THR A 138 27.46 27.64 27.32
CA THR A 138 27.54 28.57 26.18
C THR A 138 27.16 27.89 24.86
N LEU A 139 27.74 26.73 24.56
CA LEU A 139 27.44 25.99 23.35
C LEU A 139 25.96 25.57 23.29
N PHE A 140 25.40 25.11 24.43
CA PHE A 140 24.01 24.70 24.45
C PHE A 140 23.03 25.86 24.29
N CYS A 141 23.35 27.03 24.85
CA CYS A 141 22.60 28.27 24.61
C CYS A 141 22.66 28.68 23.13
N ASP A 142 23.84 28.63 22.50
CA ASP A 142 23.98 28.94 21.08
C ASP A 142 23.15 28.01 20.20
N ILE A 143 23.12 26.71 20.51
CA ILE A 143 22.26 25.71 19.83
C ILE A 143 20.78 26.06 20.00
N LYS A 144 20.35 26.39 21.23
CA LYS A 144 18.98 26.78 21.55
C LYS A 144 18.55 28.02 20.78
N ASP A 145 19.41 29.03 20.67
CA ASP A 145 19.15 30.25 19.91
C ASP A 145 19.03 29.97 18.41
N ARG A 146 19.90 29.12 17.84
CA ARG A 146 19.76 28.66 16.45
C ARG A 146 18.44 27.91 16.22
N LEU A 147 18.05 27.04 17.15
CA LEU A 147 16.78 26.29 17.05
C LEU A 147 15.54 27.19 17.15
N LEU A 148 15.61 28.25 17.96
CA LEU A 148 14.53 29.23 18.07
C LEU A 148 14.27 29.92 16.74
N GLN A 149 15.35 30.24 16.00
CA GLN A 149 15.30 30.94 14.72
C GLN A 149 15.11 30.01 13.52
N ALA A 150 15.30 28.70 13.68
CA ALA A 150 15.21 27.74 12.60
C ALA A 150 13.79 27.63 12.03
N GLU A 151 13.66 27.70 10.70
CA GLU A 151 12.44 27.38 9.97
C GLU A 151 12.71 26.18 9.07
N TRP A 152 12.17 25.01 9.45
CA TRP A 152 12.33 23.79 8.65
C TRP A 152 11.51 23.84 7.37
N ASN A 153 12.12 23.42 6.27
CA ASN A 153 11.54 23.43 4.93
C ASN A 153 11.64 22.04 4.25
N GLU A 154 11.33 21.96 2.96
CA GLU A 154 11.36 20.73 2.17
C GLU A 154 12.75 20.07 2.07
N GLU A 155 13.83 20.86 2.12
CA GLU A 155 15.21 20.35 2.10
C GLU A 155 15.58 19.69 3.43
N ASP A 156 15.17 20.30 4.55
CA ASP A 156 15.34 19.71 5.87
C ASP A 156 14.53 18.42 6.01
N TRP A 157 13.29 18.41 5.48
CA TRP A 157 12.45 17.22 5.45
C TRP A 157 13.10 16.11 4.64
N TYR A 158 13.61 16.41 3.44
CA TYR A 158 14.34 15.44 2.62
C TYR A 158 15.55 14.85 3.35
N ARG A 159 16.38 15.72 3.94
CA ARG A 159 17.57 15.30 4.69
C ARG A 159 17.18 14.40 5.86
N ALA A 160 16.20 14.81 6.66
CA ALA A 160 15.69 14.03 7.79
C ALA A 160 15.16 12.67 7.35
N ARG A 161 14.34 12.64 6.29
CA ARG A 161 13.74 11.41 5.75
C ARG A 161 14.78 10.45 5.20
N LEU A 162 15.77 10.97 4.47
CA LEU A 162 16.85 10.17 3.91
C LEU A 162 17.73 9.56 5.02
N LEU A 163 18.13 10.36 6.00
CA LEU A 163 18.94 9.88 7.12
C LEU A 163 18.18 8.86 7.99
N ALA A 164 16.90 9.11 8.27
CA ALA A 164 16.04 8.15 8.98
C ALA A 164 15.92 6.83 8.21
N SER A 165 15.75 6.91 6.89
CA SER A 165 15.69 5.75 6.00
C SER A 165 16.94 4.90 6.10
N LEU A 166 18.12 5.52 6.05
CA LEU A 166 19.41 4.84 6.14
C LEU A 166 19.62 4.23 7.54
N LEU A 167 19.43 5.02 8.60
CA LEU A 167 19.65 4.59 9.98
C LEU A 167 18.74 3.43 10.36
N THR A 168 17.43 3.58 10.14
CA THR A 168 16.43 2.59 10.54
C THR A 168 16.58 1.28 9.77
N THR A 169 16.98 1.37 8.50
CA THR A 169 17.25 0.20 7.67
C THR A 169 18.49 -0.54 8.17
N ALA A 170 19.59 0.18 8.39
CA ALA A 170 20.87 -0.41 8.80
C ALA A 170 20.84 -0.97 10.22
N ASP A 171 20.24 -0.26 11.18
CA ASP A 171 20.03 -0.72 12.56
C ASP A 171 19.35 -2.09 12.57
N ARG A 172 18.25 -2.21 11.83
CA ARG A 172 17.46 -3.43 11.78
C ARG A 172 18.14 -4.58 11.03
N MET A 173 18.76 -4.31 9.88
CA MET A 173 19.51 -5.32 9.14
C MET A 173 20.65 -5.89 9.98
N ASP A 174 21.38 -5.03 10.70
CA ASP A 174 22.45 -5.48 11.58
C ASP A 174 21.90 -6.23 12.81
N ALA A 175 20.82 -5.77 13.43
CA ALA A 175 20.19 -6.47 14.56
C ALA A 175 19.70 -7.89 14.20
N MET A 176 19.38 -8.12 12.93
CA MET A 176 18.96 -9.43 12.40
C MET A 176 20.11 -10.27 11.83
N ASP A 177 21.36 -9.79 11.94
CA ASP A 177 22.55 -10.39 11.34
C ASP A 177 22.36 -10.70 9.84
N MET A 178 21.66 -9.81 9.13
CA MET A 178 21.47 -9.94 7.68
C MET A 178 22.75 -9.60 6.94
N ALA A 179 23.06 -10.38 5.90
CA ALA A 179 24.13 -10.04 4.97
C ALA A 179 23.73 -8.78 4.20
N PRO A 180 24.69 -7.93 3.85
CA PRO A 180 24.40 -6.75 3.05
C PRO A 180 23.81 -7.15 1.71
N PHE A 181 22.70 -6.48 1.34
CA PHE A 181 22.01 -6.75 0.08
C PHE A 181 22.94 -6.45 -1.09
N GLN A 182 23.06 -7.41 -1.99
CA GLN A 182 23.62 -7.17 -3.30
C GLN A 182 22.50 -6.61 -4.17
N TYR A 183 22.44 -5.29 -4.26
CA TYR A 183 21.52 -4.67 -5.20
C TYR A 183 21.93 -5.04 -6.62
N GLU A 184 20.93 -5.43 -7.40
CA GLU A 184 21.08 -5.68 -8.83
C GLU A 184 20.32 -4.59 -9.60
N LEU A 185 20.68 -4.41 -10.88
CA LEU A 185 19.89 -3.60 -11.79
C LEU A 185 18.74 -4.44 -12.35
N PRO A 186 17.58 -3.83 -12.71
CA PRO A 186 16.49 -4.54 -13.37
C PRO A 186 16.96 -5.21 -14.67
N GLN A 187 16.98 -6.54 -14.73
CA GLN A 187 17.36 -7.29 -15.93
C GLN A 187 16.13 -7.82 -16.68
N ARG A 188 16.03 -7.44 -17.96
CA ARG A 188 14.96 -7.86 -18.86
C ARG A 188 15.18 -9.28 -19.38
N LYS A 189 14.15 -10.12 -19.31
CA LYS A 189 14.06 -11.47 -19.89
C LYS A 189 13.40 -11.50 -21.27
N LEU A 190 12.34 -10.70 -21.46
CA LEU A 190 11.48 -10.73 -22.65
C LEU A 190 11.26 -9.33 -23.22
N THR A 191 11.22 -9.22 -24.54
CA THR A 191 10.87 -7.96 -25.23
C THR A 191 9.37 -7.72 -25.33
N TYR A 192 8.98 -6.46 -25.52
CA TYR A 192 7.59 -6.07 -25.76
C TYR A 192 7.02 -6.82 -26.97
N GLU A 193 7.79 -6.91 -28.06
CA GLU A 193 7.40 -7.62 -29.27
C GLU A 193 7.23 -9.13 -29.01
N GLN A 194 8.10 -9.73 -28.19
CA GLN A 194 8.00 -11.13 -27.81
C GLN A 194 6.73 -11.40 -26.99
N LEU A 195 6.41 -10.52 -26.04
CA LEU A 195 5.19 -10.61 -25.24
C LEU A 195 3.93 -10.39 -26.08
N CYS A 196 3.97 -9.42 -27.00
CA CYS A 196 2.86 -9.14 -27.90
C CYS A 196 2.64 -10.23 -28.97
N GLY A 197 3.71 -10.90 -29.39
CA GLY A 197 3.67 -11.98 -30.37
C GLY A 197 2.92 -13.24 -29.92
N GLU A 198 2.66 -13.38 -28.62
CA GLU A 198 1.87 -14.49 -28.06
C GLU A 198 0.35 -14.29 -28.23
N PHE A 199 -0.12 -13.08 -28.54
CA PHE A 199 -1.54 -12.80 -28.68
C PHE A 199 -2.03 -13.04 -30.12
N PRO A 200 -3.17 -13.74 -30.31
CA PRO A 200 -3.74 -13.92 -31.63
C PRO A 200 -4.11 -12.57 -32.28
N SER A 201 -3.93 -12.51 -33.61
CA SER A 201 -4.24 -11.31 -34.38
C SER A 201 -5.75 -11.03 -34.35
N SER A 202 -6.13 -9.86 -33.84
CA SER A 202 -7.51 -9.38 -33.82
C SER A 202 -7.55 -7.87 -34.12
N GLU A 203 -8.72 -7.32 -34.43
CA GLU A 203 -8.88 -5.86 -34.59
C GLU A 203 -8.43 -5.08 -33.33
N VAL A 204 -8.71 -5.64 -32.15
CA VAL A 204 -8.29 -5.07 -30.85
C VAL A 204 -6.78 -5.14 -30.68
N THR A 205 -6.15 -6.28 -31.04
CA THR A 205 -4.69 -6.43 -30.99
C THR A 205 -4.01 -5.43 -31.92
N ASN A 206 -4.53 -5.26 -33.14
CA ASN A 206 -4.01 -4.30 -34.11
C ASN A 206 -4.17 -2.85 -33.66
N TRP A 207 -5.30 -2.51 -33.03
CA TRP A 207 -5.51 -1.19 -32.44
C TRP A 207 -4.52 -0.93 -31.29
N ARG A 208 -4.33 -1.90 -30.37
CA ARG A 208 -3.33 -1.83 -29.29
C ARG A 208 -1.92 -1.60 -29.83
N MET A 209 -1.51 -2.35 -30.86
CA MET A 209 -0.18 -2.20 -31.45
C MET A 209 0.04 -0.83 -32.08
N ARG A 210 -0.97 -0.26 -32.76
CA ARG A 210 -0.87 1.11 -33.31
C ARG A 210 -0.69 2.15 -32.21
N LEU A 211 -1.51 2.05 -31.16
CA LEU A 211 -1.42 2.93 -30.00
C LEU A 211 -0.08 2.79 -29.29
N ALA A 212 0.38 1.56 -29.08
CA ALA A 212 1.65 1.24 -28.44
C ALA A 212 2.84 1.86 -29.19
N ARG A 213 2.89 1.78 -30.53
CA ARG A 213 3.97 2.39 -31.33
C ARG A 213 4.09 3.89 -31.08
N PHE A 214 2.96 4.59 -31.04
CA PHE A 214 2.96 6.03 -30.78
C PHE A 214 3.53 6.35 -29.39
N VAL A 215 3.12 5.59 -28.37
CA VAL A 215 3.59 5.77 -26.99
C VAL A 215 5.08 5.40 -26.89
N LEU A 216 5.51 4.30 -27.52
CA LEU A 216 6.91 3.85 -27.52
C LEU A 216 7.85 4.86 -28.19
N ASP A 217 7.42 5.55 -29.24
CA ASP A 217 8.21 6.62 -29.85
C ASP A 217 8.41 7.78 -28.87
N LYS A 218 7.38 8.15 -28.09
CA LYS A 218 7.49 9.19 -27.04
C LYS A 218 8.33 8.76 -25.85
N ILE A 219 8.28 7.48 -25.49
CA ILE A 219 9.09 6.90 -24.42
C ILE A 219 10.60 7.06 -24.71
N ARG A 220 11.01 7.06 -25.98
CA ARG A 220 12.42 7.25 -26.37
C ARG A 220 12.93 8.67 -26.10
N ASP A 221 12.04 9.65 -26.06
CA ASP A 221 12.36 11.07 -25.82
C ASP A 221 12.27 11.44 -24.33
N MET A 222 12.03 10.47 -23.43
CA MET A 222 11.94 10.75 -22.01
C MET A 222 13.31 11.02 -21.39
N GLU A 223 13.33 11.89 -20.39
CA GLU A 223 14.50 12.28 -19.62
C GLU A 223 14.30 11.88 -18.15
N GLU A 224 15.38 11.47 -17.49
CA GLU A 224 15.37 11.14 -16.07
C GLU A 224 14.99 12.34 -15.19
N GLY A 225 14.51 12.07 -13.98
CA GLY A 225 14.20 13.11 -13.01
C GLY A 225 13.00 13.98 -13.37
N ASN A 226 12.09 13.47 -14.20
CA ASN A 226 10.88 14.15 -14.65
C ASN A 226 9.57 13.41 -14.29
N LEU A 227 8.46 14.14 -14.47
CA LEU A 227 7.11 13.64 -14.26
C LEU A 227 6.39 13.47 -15.60
N TYR A 228 5.85 12.27 -15.81
CA TYR A 228 5.12 11.89 -17.02
C TYR A 228 3.73 11.38 -16.68
N THR A 229 2.82 11.52 -17.64
CA THR A 229 1.46 10.96 -17.56
C THR A 229 1.21 10.03 -18.73
N LEU A 230 0.44 8.96 -18.49
CA LEU A 230 0.00 8.04 -19.53
C LEU A 230 -1.52 7.83 -19.41
N SER A 231 -2.25 8.59 -20.22
CA SER A 231 -3.71 8.60 -20.24
C SER A 231 -4.24 7.67 -21.35
N LEU A 232 -4.56 6.42 -21.00
CA LEU A 232 -5.05 5.41 -21.96
C LEU A 232 -6.29 4.67 -21.43
N PRO A 233 -7.27 4.33 -22.30
CA PRO A 233 -8.45 3.62 -21.87
C PRO A 233 -8.13 2.22 -21.33
N THR A 234 -9.00 1.70 -20.47
CA THR A 234 -8.82 0.38 -19.85
C THR A 234 -8.68 -0.71 -20.91
N GLY A 235 -7.67 -1.56 -20.75
CA GLY A 235 -7.36 -2.62 -21.71
C GLY A 235 -6.56 -2.15 -22.93
N ALA A 236 -6.02 -0.92 -22.95
CA ALA A 236 -5.08 -0.45 -23.97
C ALA A 236 -3.64 -0.98 -23.80
N GLY A 237 -3.34 -1.64 -22.68
CA GLY A 237 -1.99 -2.15 -22.39
C GLY A 237 -1.13 -1.22 -21.53
N LYS A 238 -1.75 -0.35 -20.69
CA LYS A 238 -1.06 0.57 -19.77
C LYS A 238 0.06 -0.08 -18.97
N THR A 239 -0.21 -1.22 -18.31
CA THR A 239 0.77 -1.96 -17.51
C THR A 239 2.05 -2.27 -18.29
N MET A 240 1.90 -2.81 -19.51
CA MET A 240 3.06 -3.18 -20.33
C MET A 240 3.82 -1.94 -20.83
N LEU A 241 3.10 -0.92 -21.30
CA LEU A 241 3.71 0.33 -21.76
C LEU A 241 4.41 1.10 -20.62
N GLY A 242 3.86 1.07 -19.40
CA GLY A 242 4.50 1.65 -18.22
C GLY A 242 5.79 0.93 -17.85
N ILE A 243 5.82 -0.41 -17.95
CA ILE A 243 7.04 -1.20 -17.74
C ILE A 243 8.08 -0.91 -18.84
N GLU A 244 7.66 -0.78 -20.11
CA GLU A 244 8.58 -0.40 -21.19
C GLU A 244 9.14 1.02 -21.01
N ALA A 245 8.34 1.96 -20.50
CA ALA A 245 8.81 3.30 -20.14
C ALA A 245 9.87 3.27 -19.03
N ALA A 246 9.69 2.38 -18.04
CA ALA A 246 10.71 2.18 -17.02
C ALA A 246 11.99 1.57 -17.59
N LEU A 247 11.86 0.56 -18.46
CA LEU A 247 13.00 -0.12 -19.08
C LEU A 247 13.82 0.80 -20.00
N SER A 248 13.20 1.78 -20.67
CA SER A 248 13.93 2.71 -21.55
C SER A 248 14.91 3.60 -20.79
N MET A 249 14.67 3.83 -19.50
CA MET A 249 15.50 4.68 -18.63
C MET A 249 16.58 3.93 -17.84
N GLN A 250 16.60 2.60 -17.87
CA GLN A 250 17.57 1.78 -17.11
C GLN A 250 17.75 2.21 -15.62
N PRO A 251 16.65 2.41 -14.86
CA PRO A 251 16.72 2.90 -13.48
C PRO A 251 17.39 1.88 -12.53
N LYS A 252 17.89 2.35 -11.38
CA LYS A 252 18.39 1.47 -10.32
C LYS A 252 17.28 0.62 -9.69
N THR A 253 16.06 1.15 -9.65
CA THR A 253 14.89 0.48 -9.08
C THR A 253 13.63 0.83 -9.87
N ILE A 254 12.77 -0.16 -10.13
CA ILE A 254 11.42 0.05 -10.66
C ILE A 254 10.43 -0.21 -9.53
N ILE A 255 9.59 0.77 -9.22
CA ILE A 255 8.55 0.65 -8.18
C ILE A 255 7.19 0.82 -8.84
N TYR A 256 6.41 -0.25 -8.91
CA TYR A 256 5.07 -0.28 -9.46
C TYR A 256 4.04 -0.22 -8.34
N CYS A 257 3.36 0.91 -8.19
CA CYS A 257 2.36 1.17 -7.16
C CYS A 257 0.94 0.96 -7.71
N LEU A 258 0.14 0.17 -6.99
CA LEU A 258 -1.25 -0.14 -7.32
C LEU A 258 -2.22 0.34 -6.24
N PRO A 259 -3.46 0.70 -6.60
CA PRO A 259 -4.47 1.14 -5.63
C PRO A 259 -5.01 0.02 -4.76
N PHE A 260 -5.13 -1.18 -5.33
CA PHE A 260 -5.78 -2.32 -4.69
C PHE A 260 -4.87 -3.53 -4.71
N ILE A 261 -4.85 -4.24 -3.58
CA ILE A 261 -4.05 -5.44 -3.37
C ILE A 261 -4.44 -6.55 -4.34
N THR A 262 -5.73 -6.62 -4.71
CA THR A 262 -6.27 -7.64 -5.60
C THR A 262 -5.65 -7.66 -7.00
N ILE A 263 -4.95 -6.59 -7.40
CA ILE A 263 -4.29 -6.47 -8.71
C ILE A 263 -2.77 -6.67 -8.58
N VAL A 264 -2.23 -6.62 -7.36
CA VAL A 264 -0.78 -6.73 -7.12
C VAL A 264 -0.25 -8.07 -7.61
N ASP A 265 -0.95 -9.16 -7.30
CA ASP A 265 -0.55 -10.51 -7.74
C ASP A 265 -0.47 -10.60 -9.27
N GLN A 266 -1.49 -10.10 -9.97
CA GLN A 266 -1.56 -10.15 -11.43
C GLN A 266 -0.44 -9.32 -12.09
N VAL A 267 -0.20 -8.10 -11.61
CA VAL A 267 0.87 -7.24 -12.15
C VAL A 267 2.24 -7.81 -11.81
N ALA A 268 2.39 -8.41 -10.64
CA ALA A 268 3.63 -9.06 -10.26
C ALA A 268 3.93 -10.32 -11.08
N GLU A 269 2.92 -11.11 -11.43
CA GLU A 269 3.09 -12.22 -12.39
C GLU A 269 3.58 -11.71 -13.75
N ILE A 270 3.01 -10.61 -14.25
CA ILE A 270 3.47 -9.96 -15.49
C ILE A 270 4.92 -9.49 -15.34
N ALA A 271 5.25 -8.81 -14.24
CA ALA A 271 6.61 -8.36 -13.98
C ALA A 271 7.59 -9.53 -13.88
N GLN A 272 7.22 -10.66 -13.24
CA GLN A 272 8.09 -11.85 -13.11
C GLN A 272 8.37 -12.54 -14.43
N ARG A 273 7.48 -12.40 -15.43
CA ARG A 273 7.75 -12.83 -16.81
C ARG A 273 8.78 -11.94 -17.49
N ILE A 274 8.77 -10.65 -17.19
CA ILE A 274 9.63 -9.63 -17.82
C ILE A 274 11.00 -9.54 -17.14
N PHE A 275 11.08 -9.74 -15.83
CA PHE A 275 12.27 -9.48 -15.02
C PHE A 275 12.81 -10.73 -14.33
N SER A 276 14.12 -10.77 -14.07
CA SER A 276 14.78 -11.82 -13.27
C SER A 276 14.27 -11.88 -11.84
N SER A 277 14.24 -10.73 -11.17
CA SER A 277 13.86 -10.62 -9.77
C SER A 277 12.78 -9.58 -9.56
N VAL A 278 11.74 -9.95 -8.82
CA VAL A 278 10.57 -9.12 -8.52
C VAL A 278 10.11 -9.37 -7.09
N GLN A 279 9.98 -8.30 -6.31
CA GLN A 279 9.37 -8.31 -4.99
C GLN A 279 7.90 -7.93 -5.06
N GLN A 280 7.07 -8.69 -4.35
CA GLN A 280 5.67 -8.34 -4.10
C GLN A 280 5.54 -7.80 -2.67
N ASP A 281 4.93 -6.63 -2.53
CA ASP A 281 4.88 -5.88 -1.28
C ASP A 281 3.48 -5.32 -1.03
N HIS A 282 2.57 -6.22 -0.66
CA HIS A 282 1.18 -5.90 -0.34
C HIS A 282 0.72 -6.54 0.97
N HIS A 283 1.66 -6.82 1.89
CA HIS A 283 1.41 -7.50 3.15
C HIS A 283 0.68 -6.56 4.11
N LEU A 284 -0.64 -6.75 4.23
CA LEU A 284 -1.57 -5.87 4.94
C LEU A 284 -1.50 -5.90 6.49
N ILE A 285 -0.43 -6.44 7.07
CA ILE A 285 -0.45 -6.80 8.49
C ILE A 285 0.41 -5.85 9.31
N GLU A 286 -0.23 -5.05 10.17
CA GLU A 286 0.38 -4.31 11.28
C GLU A 286 0.65 -5.24 12.49
N VAL A 287 1.24 -6.41 12.27
CA VAL A 287 1.80 -7.15 13.41
C VAL A 287 3.14 -6.48 13.71
N GLU A 288 3.33 -6.04 14.95
CA GLU A 288 4.62 -5.64 15.52
C GLU A 288 5.55 -6.86 15.65
N ASN A 289 5.66 -7.66 14.59
CA ASN A 289 6.62 -8.72 14.48
C ASN A 289 7.80 -8.14 13.69
N PRO A 290 8.97 -7.94 14.34
CA PRO A 290 10.17 -7.45 13.68
C PRO A 290 10.50 -8.22 12.40
N PHE A 291 10.19 -9.52 12.37
CA PHE A 291 10.32 -10.36 11.20
C PHE A 291 9.44 -9.90 10.04
N ILE A 292 8.13 -9.68 10.24
CA ILE A 292 7.20 -9.21 9.20
C ILE A 292 7.61 -7.83 8.68
N GLN A 293 8.12 -6.97 9.55
CA GLN A 293 8.60 -5.63 9.16
C GLN A 293 9.90 -5.67 8.34
N ALA A 294 10.75 -6.68 8.49
CA ALA A 294 11.94 -6.85 7.65
C ALA A 294 11.58 -7.17 6.18
N TYR A 295 10.48 -7.88 5.93
CA TYR A 295 9.99 -8.16 4.56
C TYR A 295 9.42 -6.93 3.85
N ARG A 296 9.14 -5.85 4.58
CA ARG A 296 8.71 -4.58 3.97
C ARG A 296 9.86 -3.84 3.28
N TYR A 297 11.12 -4.23 3.52
CA TYR A 297 12.25 -3.60 2.85
C TYR A 297 12.29 -3.96 1.36
N TRP A 298 12.41 -2.96 0.49
CA TRP A 298 12.46 -3.09 -0.97
C TRP A 298 13.85 -3.56 -1.43
N SER A 299 14.12 -4.84 -1.24
CA SER A 299 15.40 -5.47 -1.57
C SER A 299 15.63 -5.72 -3.06
N GLU A 300 14.57 -5.99 -3.83
CA GLU A 300 14.68 -6.36 -5.24
C GLU A 300 14.74 -5.15 -6.19
N PRO A 301 15.32 -5.29 -7.40
CA PRO A 301 15.34 -4.24 -8.42
C PRO A 301 13.95 -3.83 -8.92
N VAL A 302 12.98 -4.74 -8.88
CA VAL A 302 11.59 -4.48 -9.28
C VAL A 302 10.66 -4.78 -8.11
N VAL A 303 9.90 -3.78 -7.70
CA VAL A 303 8.98 -3.86 -6.56
C VAL A 303 7.57 -3.58 -7.05
N VAL A 304 6.64 -4.49 -6.76
CA VAL A 304 5.20 -4.26 -6.97
C VAL A 304 4.55 -4.07 -5.61
N THR A 305 4.10 -2.86 -5.33
CA THR A 305 3.60 -2.42 -4.02
C THR A 305 2.23 -1.73 -4.13
N THR A 306 1.67 -1.32 -3.00
CA THR A 306 0.41 -0.58 -2.91
C THR A 306 0.63 0.93 -2.77
N PHE A 307 -0.35 1.75 -3.15
CA PHE A 307 -0.32 3.18 -2.86
C PHE A 307 -0.23 3.46 -1.36
N ALA A 308 -0.87 2.66 -0.51
CA ALA A 308 -0.83 2.83 0.93
C ALA A 308 0.61 2.76 1.48
N HIS A 309 1.38 1.75 1.07
CA HIS A 309 2.77 1.64 1.53
C HIS A 309 3.68 2.70 0.89
N PHE A 310 3.56 2.94 -0.41
CA PHE A 310 4.31 4.02 -1.06
C PHE A 310 4.04 5.37 -0.38
N TRP A 311 2.80 5.62 0.02
CA TRP A 311 2.41 6.82 0.77
C TRP A 311 3.00 6.89 2.17
N GLU A 312 3.06 5.77 2.89
CA GLU A 312 3.74 5.69 4.19
C GLU A 312 5.23 6.04 4.09
N VAL A 313 5.91 5.55 3.04
CA VAL A 313 7.32 5.87 2.76
C VAL A 313 7.54 7.38 2.65
N LEU A 314 6.56 8.10 2.07
CA LEU A 314 6.62 9.55 1.91
C LEU A 314 6.15 10.34 3.14
N TYR A 315 5.03 9.97 3.75
CA TYR A 315 4.32 10.85 4.70
C TYR A 315 4.11 10.28 6.10
N SER A 316 4.39 9.00 6.36
CA SER A 316 4.27 8.47 7.72
C SER A 316 5.25 9.17 8.66
N PRO A 317 4.84 9.57 9.87
CA PRO A 317 5.77 10.13 10.85
C PRO A 317 6.66 9.03 11.46
N ARG A 318 6.26 7.76 11.42
CA ARG A 318 7.02 6.65 12.05
C ARG A 318 8.35 6.43 11.34
N MET A 319 9.44 6.30 12.10
CA MET A 319 10.77 6.06 11.52
C MET A 319 10.84 4.76 10.73
N ASN A 320 10.18 3.70 11.23
CA ASN A 320 10.15 2.40 10.56
C ASN A 320 9.51 2.43 9.17
N ASP A 321 8.58 3.35 8.92
CA ASP A 321 7.93 3.46 7.61
C ASP A 321 8.83 4.17 6.58
N THR A 322 9.94 4.78 7.00
CA THR A 322 10.89 5.49 6.11
C THR A 322 11.91 4.58 5.43
N MET A 323 12.04 3.31 5.83
CA MET A 323 13.13 2.42 5.40
C MET A 323 13.38 2.41 3.89
N ASN A 324 12.33 2.52 3.09
CA ASN A 324 12.42 2.40 1.65
C ASN A 324 12.69 3.73 0.93
N PHE A 325 12.71 4.86 1.65
CA PHE A 325 12.81 6.19 1.03
C PHE A 325 14.09 6.38 0.20
N HIS A 326 15.25 5.86 0.66
CA HIS A 326 16.51 5.94 -0.11
C HIS A 326 16.44 5.18 -1.45
N ARG A 327 15.54 4.19 -1.59
CA ARG A 327 15.36 3.42 -2.83
C ARG A 327 14.77 4.23 -3.97
N LEU A 328 14.26 5.44 -3.69
CA LEU A 328 13.74 6.36 -4.69
C LEU A 328 14.85 7.03 -5.51
N LYS A 329 16.10 7.06 -5.02
CA LYS A 329 17.25 7.61 -5.75
C LYS A 329 17.51 6.83 -7.04
N ASP A 330 17.45 7.52 -8.18
CA ASP A 330 17.56 6.98 -9.54
C ASP A 330 16.52 5.87 -9.83
N ALA A 331 15.33 5.99 -9.25
CA ALA A 331 14.23 5.06 -9.45
C ALA A 331 13.27 5.51 -10.55
N PHE A 332 12.54 4.54 -11.10
CA PHE A 332 11.37 4.78 -11.92
C PHE A 332 10.12 4.30 -11.17
N VAL A 333 9.22 5.22 -10.84
CA VAL A 333 8.03 4.94 -10.05
C VAL A 333 6.79 5.04 -10.94
N ILE A 334 6.09 3.92 -11.09
CA ILE A 334 4.82 3.82 -11.83
C ILE A 334 3.68 3.91 -10.82
N LEU A 335 2.81 4.90 -10.99
CA LEU A 335 1.62 5.12 -10.17
C LEU A 335 0.39 4.78 -11.02
N ASP A 336 -0.12 3.55 -10.93
CA ASP A 336 -1.25 3.08 -11.74
C ASP A 336 -2.58 3.41 -11.08
N GLU A 337 -3.56 3.86 -11.88
CA GLU A 337 -4.86 4.36 -11.41
C GLU A 337 -4.72 5.41 -10.28
N VAL A 338 -3.83 6.37 -10.48
CA VAL A 338 -3.45 7.43 -9.51
C VAL A 338 -4.64 8.25 -9.00
N GLN A 339 -5.77 8.26 -9.72
CA GLN A 339 -7.01 8.93 -9.29
C GLN A 339 -7.62 8.34 -8.01
N SER A 340 -7.23 7.13 -7.61
CA SER A 340 -7.66 6.50 -6.36
C SER A 340 -7.19 7.25 -5.10
N ILE A 341 -6.18 8.11 -5.21
CA ILE A 341 -5.74 8.99 -4.12
C ILE A 341 -6.89 9.98 -3.82
N PRO A 342 -7.26 10.21 -2.55
CA PRO A 342 -8.30 11.17 -2.21
C PRO A 342 -7.99 12.56 -2.77
N SER A 343 -9.03 13.22 -3.31
CA SER A 343 -8.88 14.51 -4.01
C SER A 343 -8.27 15.63 -3.17
N ASP A 344 -8.39 15.52 -1.85
CA ASP A 344 -7.84 16.45 -0.88
C ASP A 344 -6.30 16.51 -0.89
N TYR A 345 -5.64 15.47 -1.41
CA TYR A 345 -4.18 15.34 -1.39
C TYR A 345 -3.49 15.63 -2.72
N TRP A 346 -4.25 15.72 -3.82
CA TRP A 346 -3.69 15.78 -5.18
C TRP A 346 -2.64 16.88 -5.38
N SER A 347 -2.93 18.12 -4.98
CA SER A 347 -2.00 19.23 -5.19
C SER A 347 -0.72 19.06 -4.36
N GLY A 348 -0.85 18.66 -3.09
CA GLY A 348 0.28 18.44 -2.20
C GLY A 348 1.16 17.27 -2.65
N PHE A 349 0.52 16.19 -3.11
CA PHE A 349 1.21 15.03 -3.67
C PHE A 349 1.99 15.39 -4.93
N GLY A 350 1.38 16.12 -5.88
CA GLY A 350 2.07 16.57 -7.09
C GLY A 350 3.28 17.49 -6.82
N LYS A 351 3.22 18.35 -5.79
CA LYS A 351 4.39 19.13 -5.34
C LYS A 351 5.49 18.23 -4.78
N THR A 352 5.12 17.24 -3.97
CA THR A 352 6.05 16.28 -3.39
C THR A 352 6.77 15.48 -4.48
N LEU A 353 6.03 14.94 -5.44
CA LEU A 353 6.62 14.20 -6.56
C LEU A 353 7.60 15.07 -7.35
N ARG A 354 7.25 16.31 -7.70
CA ARG A 354 8.15 17.22 -8.43
C ARG A 354 9.42 17.56 -7.66
N PHE A 355 9.31 17.76 -6.36
CA PHE A 355 10.46 18.00 -5.50
C PHE A 355 11.39 16.78 -5.46
N LEU A 356 10.85 15.60 -5.20
CA LEU A 356 11.61 14.35 -5.16
C LEU A 356 12.21 13.98 -6.52
N SER A 357 11.47 14.22 -7.61
CA SER A 357 11.89 13.99 -8.99
C SER A 357 13.22 14.70 -9.27
N LYS A 358 13.30 15.98 -8.90
CA LYS A 358 14.53 16.78 -9.04
C LYS A 358 15.60 16.41 -8.04
N LYS A 359 15.22 16.17 -6.78
CA LYS A 359 16.16 15.94 -5.68
C LYS A 359 16.86 14.58 -5.76
N MET A 360 16.14 13.56 -6.23
CA MET A 360 16.59 12.17 -6.25
C MET A 360 16.76 11.61 -7.66
N ASN A 361 16.60 12.42 -8.71
CA ASN A 361 16.61 11.95 -10.10
C ASN A 361 15.59 10.79 -10.31
N THR A 362 14.45 10.86 -9.61
CA THR A 362 13.39 9.86 -9.70
C THR A 362 12.47 10.23 -10.85
N THR A 363 12.21 9.30 -11.76
CA THR A 363 11.17 9.50 -12.78
C THR A 363 9.85 8.95 -12.29
N PHE A 364 8.78 9.75 -12.39
CA PHE A 364 7.43 9.34 -12.01
C PHE A 364 6.54 9.22 -13.25
N LEU A 365 5.85 8.09 -13.38
CA LEU A 365 4.86 7.85 -14.43
C LEU A 365 3.47 7.67 -13.80
N LEU A 366 2.57 8.62 -14.03
CA LEU A 366 1.18 8.58 -13.56
C LEU A 366 0.31 7.97 -14.65
N MET A 367 -0.20 6.76 -14.44
CA MET A 367 -1.06 6.08 -15.40
C MET A 367 -2.51 6.17 -14.97
N THR A 368 -3.41 6.49 -15.89
CA THR A 368 -4.85 6.54 -15.62
C THR A 368 -5.67 6.37 -16.88
N ALA A 369 -6.93 5.96 -16.74
CA ALA A 369 -7.90 6.04 -17.83
C ALA A 369 -8.41 7.48 -18.06
N THR A 370 -8.37 8.31 -17.01
CA THR A 370 -8.97 9.64 -17.00
C THR A 370 -8.24 10.51 -15.99
N GLN A 371 -7.66 11.62 -16.42
CA GLN A 371 -6.74 12.39 -15.59
C GLN A 371 -7.48 13.37 -14.65
N PRO A 372 -7.46 13.16 -13.32
CA PRO A 372 -7.47 14.29 -12.40
C PRO A 372 -6.15 15.08 -12.55
N ALA A 373 -6.19 16.41 -12.51
CA ALA A 373 -4.98 17.25 -12.55
C ALA A 373 -4.18 17.16 -11.22
N ILE A 374 -3.66 15.96 -10.92
CA ILE A 374 -2.85 15.67 -9.72
C ILE A 374 -1.50 16.37 -9.83
N ALA A 375 -0.92 16.35 -11.02
CA ALA A 375 0.30 17.08 -11.31
C ALA A 375 0.39 17.37 -12.82
N GLU A 376 0.94 18.54 -13.16
CA GLU A 376 1.33 18.88 -14.53
C GLU A 376 2.62 18.13 -14.87
N GLY A 377 2.53 17.16 -15.77
CA GLY A 377 3.65 16.37 -16.30
C GLY A 377 3.56 16.29 -17.83
N ALA A 378 4.63 15.81 -18.46
CA ALA A 378 4.63 15.60 -19.91
C ALA A 378 3.80 14.36 -20.26
N GLU A 379 2.73 14.56 -21.04
CA GLU A 379 1.84 13.46 -21.43
C GLU A 379 2.47 12.61 -22.55
N LEU A 380 2.62 11.31 -22.29
CA LEU A 380 3.23 10.33 -23.20
C LEU A 380 2.24 9.82 -24.24
N ALA A 381 0.96 9.76 -23.90
CA ALA A 381 -0.10 9.55 -24.87
C ALA A 381 -0.74 10.92 -25.15
N GLN A 382 -0.27 11.67 -26.16
CA GLN A 382 -1.07 12.80 -26.69
C GLN A 382 -2.53 12.38 -26.68
N PRO A 383 -3.48 13.21 -26.21
CA PRO A 383 -4.87 12.82 -26.12
C PRO A 383 -5.22 12.26 -27.48
N VAL A 384 -5.38 10.93 -27.55
CA VAL A 384 -5.66 10.27 -28.80
C VAL A 384 -6.92 10.98 -29.24
N LYS A 385 -6.84 11.78 -30.31
CA LYS A 385 -7.94 12.68 -30.68
C LYS A 385 -9.21 11.84 -30.62
N MET A 386 -10.14 12.32 -29.79
CA MET A 386 -11.37 11.63 -29.40
C MET A 386 -12.09 11.05 -30.63
N ASP A 387 -11.88 11.66 -31.80
CA ASP A 387 -12.23 11.23 -33.15
C ASP A 387 -11.99 9.72 -33.43
N SER A 388 -10.94 9.11 -32.89
CA SER A 388 -10.65 7.67 -33.10
C SER A 388 -11.41 6.72 -32.17
N ILE A 389 -11.93 7.21 -31.02
CA ILE A 389 -12.81 6.47 -30.11
C ILE A 389 -14.29 6.72 -30.47
N GLN A 390 -14.62 7.91 -30.96
CA GLN A 390 -15.98 8.30 -31.36
C GLN A 390 -16.54 7.50 -32.54
N SER A 391 -15.68 6.87 -33.36
CA SER A 391 -16.10 6.01 -34.46
C SER A 391 -16.44 4.58 -34.03
N ALA A 392 -16.15 4.19 -32.79
CA ALA A 392 -16.52 2.88 -32.27
C ALA A 392 -17.97 2.90 -31.75
N PRO A 393 -18.84 1.94 -32.17
CA PRO A 393 -20.17 1.83 -31.60
C PRO A 393 -20.09 1.55 -30.09
N SER A 394 -20.97 2.20 -29.33
CA SER A 394 -21.06 1.99 -27.87
C SER A 394 -21.42 0.54 -27.57
N ARG A 395 -20.77 -0.03 -26.55
CA ARG A 395 -21.00 -1.40 -26.07
C ARG A 395 -22.17 -1.47 -25.11
N TYR A 396 -22.32 -0.44 -24.29
CA TYR A 396 -23.32 -0.38 -23.24
C TYR A 396 -23.99 0.99 -23.18
N GLU A 397 -25.17 0.98 -22.55
CA GLU A 397 -25.86 2.15 -22.04
C GLU A 397 -25.95 2.07 -20.51
N VAL A 398 -25.99 3.24 -19.87
CA VAL A 398 -26.15 3.35 -18.42
C VAL A 398 -27.48 4.03 -18.12
N LYS A 399 -28.25 3.44 -17.21
CA LYS A 399 -29.57 3.90 -16.75
C LYS A 399 -29.55 4.13 -15.25
N ARG A 400 -29.80 5.35 -14.82
CA ARG A 400 -29.95 5.70 -13.40
C ARG A 400 -31.35 5.27 -12.93
N VAL A 401 -31.41 4.47 -11.87
CA VAL A 401 -32.67 3.97 -11.29
C VAL A 401 -33.19 4.91 -10.20
N GLY A 402 -32.28 5.56 -9.46
CA GLY A 402 -32.63 6.38 -8.31
C GLY A 402 -32.60 5.58 -7.00
N LYS A 403 -33.19 6.14 -5.94
CA LYS A 403 -33.15 5.55 -4.60
C LYS A 403 -34.17 4.43 -4.47
N VAL A 404 -33.73 3.26 -4.02
CA VAL A 404 -34.59 2.07 -3.88
C VAL A 404 -34.18 1.23 -2.65
N PRO A 405 -35.12 0.57 -1.95
CA PRO A 405 -34.75 -0.38 -0.90
C PRO A 405 -33.99 -1.58 -1.46
N LEU A 406 -33.00 -2.11 -0.75
CA LEU A 406 -32.24 -3.29 -1.21
C LEU A 406 -33.13 -4.52 -1.47
N GLN A 407 -34.24 -4.64 -0.75
CA GLN A 407 -35.20 -5.74 -0.88
C GLN A 407 -35.85 -5.80 -2.28
N THR A 408 -35.88 -4.68 -3.03
CA THR A 408 -36.44 -4.66 -4.39
C THR A 408 -35.45 -5.13 -5.45
N LEU A 409 -34.21 -5.46 -5.10
CA LEU A 409 -33.16 -5.87 -6.05
C LEU A 409 -33.61 -7.01 -6.97
N GLY A 410 -34.34 -8.01 -6.44
CA GLY A 410 -34.84 -9.13 -7.24
C GLY A 410 -35.74 -8.71 -8.41
N SER A 411 -36.48 -7.60 -8.25
CA SER A 411 -37.35 -7.03 -9.30
C SER A 411 -36.60 -6.21 -10.36
N LEU A 412 -35.37 -5.79 -10.05
CA LEU A 412 -34.50 -5.06 -10.97
C LEU A 412 -33.70 -5.99 -11.89
N LEU A 413 -33.68 -7.30 -11.61
CA LEU A 413 -32.93 -8.27 -12.39
C LEU A 413 -33.58 -8.47 -13.77
N PRO A 414 -32.82 -8.34 -14.86
CA PRO A 414 -33.26 -8.84 -16.17
C PRO A 414 -33.59 -10.34 -16.13
N GLU A 415 -34.58 -10.75 -16.94
CA GLU A 415 -35.11 -12.13 -16.95
C GLU A 415 -34.12 -13.19 -17.48
N SER A 416 -33.19 -12.78 -18.34
CA SER A 416 -32.20 -13.63 -18.99
C SER A 416 -30.83 -12.95 -19.05
N GLY A 417 -29.85 -13.67 -19.58
CA GLY A 417 -28.47 -13.21 -19.69
C GLY A 417 -27.70 -13.30 -18.37
N SER A 418 -26.38 -13.29 -18.52
CA SER A 418 -25.43 -13.27 -17.42
C SER A 418 -25.30 -11.87 -16.84
N GLY A 419 -25.38 -11.77 -15.51
CA GLY A 419 -25.46 -10.50 -14.80
C GLY A 419 -24.36 -10.29 -13.79
N LEU A 420 -23.86 -9.06 -13.71
CA LEU A 420 -22.92 -8.61 -12.68
C LEU A 420 -23.62 -7.66 -11.71
N ILE A 421 -23.63 -7.98 -10.41
CA ILE A 421 -24.22 -7.12 -9.37
C ILE A 421 -23.11 -6.71 -8.39
N ILE A 422 -22.81 -5.41 -8.32
CA ILE A 422 -21.75 -4.85 -7.48
C ILE A 422 -22.35 -3.93 -6.42
N LEU A 423 -22.07 -4.24 -5.15
CA LEU A 423 -22.53 -3.50 -3.97
C LEU A 423 -21.32 -2.89 -3.26
N ASN A 424 -21.56 -1.77 -2.56
CA ASN A 424 -20.46 -1.04 -1.90
C ASN A 424 -19.95 -1.72 -0.64
N THR A 425 -20.82 -2.40 0.11
CA THR A 425 -20.41 -3.14 1.31
C THR A 425 -20.60 -4.62 1.12
N ARG A 426 -19.78 -5.38 1.84
CA ARG A 426 -19.84 -6.83 1.87
C ARG A 426 -21.17 -7.35 2.41
N GLN A 427 -21.72 -6.70 3.44
CA GLN A 427 -23.00 -7.10 4.04
C GLN A 427 -24.15 -6.88 3.06
N SER A 428 -24.18 -5.75 2.35
CA SER A 428 -25.17 -5.51 1.30
C SER A 428 -25.03 -6.51 0.16
N ALA A 429 -23.80 -6.85 -0.26
CA ALA A 429 -23.55 -7.88 -1.25
C ALA A 429 -24.06 -9.27 -0.80
N LEU A 430 -23.80 -9.67 0.44
CA LEU A 430 -24.25 -10.97 0.96
C LEU A 430 -25.77 -11.02 1.08
N LYS A 431 -26.39 -9.94 1.59
CA LYS A 431 -27.85 -9.82 1.66
C LYS A 431 -28.48 -9.85 0.27
N ALA A 432 -27.88 -9.17 -0.71
CA ALA A 432 -28.28 -9.25 -2.11
C ALA A 432 -28.20 -10.69 -2.64
N TYR A 433 -27.09 -11.39 -2.40
CA TYR A 433 -26.94 -12.80 -2.81
C TYR A 433 -28.04 -13.69 -2.22
N GLN A 434 -28.33 -13.54 -0.93
CA GLN A 434 -29.39 -14.29 -0.24
C GLN A 434 -30.78 -13.97 -0.81
N LEU A 435 -31.10 -12.69 -1.02
CA LEU A 435 -32.38 -12.25 -1.59
C LEU A 435 -32.60 -12.81 -3.01
N ILE A 436 -31.56 -12.74 -3.85
CA ILE A 436 -31.63 -13.28 -5.22
C ILE A 436 -31.79 -14.80 -5.18
N ALA A 437 -31.03 -15.50 -4.32
CA ALA A 437 -31.09 -16.95 -4.20
C ALA A 437 -32.47 -17.49 -3.76
N GLN A 438 -33.30 -16.67 -3.10
CA GLN A 438 -34.67 -17.07 -2.74
C GLN A 438 -35.56 -17.28 -3.97
N GLY A 439 -35.41 -16.47 -5.03
CA GLY A 439 -36.26 -16.49 -6.23
C GLY A 439 -35.58 -17.01 -7.50
N GLU A 440 -34.26 -16.90 -7.61
CA GLU A 440 -33.51 -17.34 -8.79
C GLU A 440 -33.36 -18.86 -8.83
N ARG A 441 -33.66 -19.46 -9.97
CA ARG A 441 -33.65 -20.92 -10.18
C ARG A 441 -33.03 -21.35 -11.51
N LYS A 442 -32.84 -20.41 -12.44
CA LYS A 442 -32.38 -20.69 -13.81
C LYS A 442 -30.87 -20.53 -13.93
N ARG A 443 -30.33 -19.49 -13.31
CA ARG A 443 -28.93 -19.08 -13.48
C ARG A 443 -28.05 -19.57 -12.34
N LYS A 444 -26.82 -19.97 -12.63
CA LYS A 444 -25.85 -20.31 -11.58
C LYS A 444 -25.41 -19.03 -10.88
N MET A 445 -25.49 -19.01 -9.55
CA MET A 445 -25.05 -17.87 -8.75
C MET A 445 -23.63 -18.06 -8.23
N PHE A 446 -22.88 -16.96 -8.18
CA PHE A 446 -21.54 -16.85 -7.62
C PHE A 446 -21.45 -15.62 -6.73
N PHE A 447 -20.57 -15.66 -5.72
CA PHE A 447 -20.32 -14.55 -4.81
C PHE A 447 -18.83 -14.20 -4.74
N LEU A 448 -18.45 -12.92 -4.67
CA LEU A 448 -17.04 -12.52 -4.54
C LEU A 448 -16.84 -11.33 -3.58
N SER A 449 -15.89 -11.46 -2.65
CA SER A 449 -15.47 -10.37 -1.77
C SER A 449 -14.03 -10.58 -1.28
N ARG A 450 -13.46 -9.61 -0.54
CA ARG A 450 -12.11 -9.73 0.06
C ARG A 450 -12.01 -10.84 1.13
N TRP A 451 -13.15 -11.31 1.67
CA TRP A 451 -13.25 -12.38 2.67
C TRP A 451 -13.40 -13.79 2.06
N VAL A 452 -13.32 -13.90 0.74
CA VAL A 452 -13.05 -15.15 0.04
C VAL A 452 -11.53 -15.24 -0.11
N THR A 453 -10.93 -16.36 0.29
CA THR A 453 -9.48 -16.57 0.20
C THR A 453 -8.98 -16.31 -1.22
N PRO A 454 -7.73 -15.83 -1.42
CA PRO A 454 -7.16 -15.70 -2.75
C PRO A 454 -7.26 -16.98 -3.59
N PHE A 455 -7.05 -18.14 -2.97
CA PHE A 455 -7.22 -19.46 -3.59
C PHE A 455 -8.65 -19.65 -4.13
N ASP A 456 -9.66 -19.55 -3.28
CA ASP A 456 -11.06 -19.76 -3.68
C ASP A 456 -11.54 -18.73 -4.70
N ARG A 457 -11.06 -17.47 -4.56
CA ARG A 457 -11.37 -16.37 -5.47
C ARG A 457 -10.85 -16.67 -6.87
N PHE A 458 -9.62 -17.15 -6.99
CA PHE A 458 -9.02 -17.55 -8.26
C PHE A 458 -9.84 -18.65 -8.95
N HIS A 459 -10.16 -19.72 -8.22
CA HIS A 459 -10.94 -20.84 -8.75
C HIS A 459 -12.35 -20.40 -9.17
N ARG A 460 -13.03 -19.58 -8.35
CA ARG A 460 -14.35 -19.06 -8.67
C ARG A 460 -14.34 -18.18 -9.92
N LEU A 461 -13.37 -17.27 -10.04
CA LEU A 461 -13.23 -16.42 -11.22
C LEU A 461 -12.99 -17.24 -12.49
N LYS A 462 -12.17 -18.28 -12.40
CA LYS A 462 -11.96 -19.24 -13.49
C LYS A 462 -13.28 -19.90 -13.90
N THR A 463 -14.07 -20.40 -12.94
CA THR A 463 -15.38 -21.02 -13.22
C THR A 463 -16.36 -20.01 -13.82
N VAL A 464 -16.43 -18.78 -13.31
CA VAL A 464 -17.28 -17.73 -13.89
C VAL A 464 -16.89 -17.46 -15.34
N LYS A 465 -15.59 -17.33 -15.62
CA LYS A 465 -15.08 -17.14 -16.99
C LYS A 465 -15.49 -18.29 -17.91
N GLU A 466 -15.34 -19.53 -17.46
CA GLU A 466 -15.79 -20.73 -18.21
C GLU A 466 -17.31 -20.74 -18.45
N TYR A 467 -18.13 -20.20 -17.54
CA TYR A 467 -19.57 -20.07 -17.77
C TYR A 467 -19.88 -19.07 -18.88
N LEU A 468 -19.26 -17.88 -18.81
CA LEU A 468 -19.44 -16.80 -19.78
C LEU A 468 -18.95 -17.19 -21.19
N GLU A 469 -17.78 -17.82 -21.29
CA GLU A 469 -17.21 -18.30 -22.56
C GLU A 469 -18.09 -19.36 -23.23
N ASN A 470 -18.69 -20.25 -22.43
CA ASN A 470 -19.60 -21.30 -22.91
C ASN A 470 -21.06 -20.82 -23.03
N LYS A 471 -21.33 -19.52 -22.91
CA LYS A 471 -22.68 -18.94 -22.99
C LYS A 471 -23.69 -19.58 -22.02
N ARG A 472 -23.21 -20.04 -20.85
CA ARG A 472 -24.05 -20.53 -19.75
C ARG A 472 -24.40 -19.36 -18.85
N GLU A 473 -25.68 -19.13 -18.63
CA GLU A 473 -26.13 -17.98 -17.84
C GLU A 473 -25.72 -18.09 -16.38
N CYS A 474 -25.09 -17.03 -15.87
CA CYS A 474 -24.71 -16.94 -14.47
C CYS A 474 -24.89 -15.53 -13.90
N LEU A 475 -25.04 -15.46 -12.58
CA LEU A 475 -25.06 -14.20 -11.83
C LEU A 475 -23.84 -14.14 -10.92
N LEU A 476 -23.10 -13.04 -10.98
CA LEU A 476 -22.02 -12.75 -10.05
C LEU A 476 -22.42 -11.59 -9.14
N VAL A 477 -22.58 -11.86 -7.85
CA VAL A 477 -22.75 -10.84 -6.82
C VAL A 477 -21.39 -10.56 -6.18
N ALA A 478 -20.93 -9.32 -6.20
CA ALA A 478 -19.61 -8.97 -5.70
C ALA A 478 -19.57 -7.62 -4.98
N THR A 479 -18.48 -7.39 -4.25
CA THR A 479 -18.06 -6.04 -3.87
C THR A 479 -17.15 -5.44 -4.96
N GLN A 480 -16.47 -4.33 -4.70
CA GLN A 480 -15.57 -3.64 -5.63
C GLN A 480 -14.38 -4.49 -6.12
N VAL A 481 -14.17 -5.69 -5.57
CA VAL A 481 -13.09 -6.61 -5.96
C VAL A 481 -13.10 -7.00 -7.44
N VAL A 482 -14.21 -6.78 -8.16
CA VAL A 482 -14.37 -7.09 -9.59
C VAL A 482 -14.20 -5.88 -10.53
N GLU A 483 -14.05 -4.66 -10.00
CA GLU A 483 -14.04 -3.44 -10.81
C GLU A 483 -12.76 -3.33 -11.65
N ALA A 484 -11.61 -3.72 -11.08
CA ALA A 484 -10.30 -3.58 -11.70
C ALA A 484 -9.54 -4.92 -11.74
N GLY A 485 -8.71 -5.10 -12.78
CA GLY A 485 -7.88 -6.31 -12.98
C GLY A 485 -8.58 -7.53 -13.60
N ILE A 486 -9.90 -7.68 -13.49
CA ILE A 486 -10.59 -8.92 -13.90
C ILE A 486 -11.10 -8.89 -15.35
N ASP A 487 -10.80 -9.94 -16.11
CA ASP A 487 -11.22 -10.13 -17.50
C ASP A 487 -12.53 -10.92 -17.63
N LEU A 488 -13.66 -10.30 -17.27
CA LEU A 488 -15.01 -10.85 -17.43
C LEU A 488 -15.87 -9.98 -18.34
N ASP A 489 -16.85 -10.60 -19.00
CA ASP A 489 -17.80 -9.98 -19.92
C ASP A 489 -19.23 -10.46 -19.63
N PHE A 490 -20.07 -9.57 -19.09
CA PHE A 490 -21.47 -9.85 -18.75
C PHE A 490 -22.44 -9.16 -19.70
N ASP A 491 -23.66 -9.69 -19.83
CA ASP A 491 -24.68 -9.12 -20.72
C ASP A 491 -25.29 -7.84 -20.13
N TRP A 492 -25.38 -7.76 -18.81
CA TRP A 492 -25.86 -6.59 -18.07
C TRP A 492 -25.18 -6.46 -16.71
N ALA A 493 -25.24 -5.27 -16.12
CA ALA A 493 -24.71 -5.02 -14.79
C ALA A 493 -25.66 -4.15 -13.93
N ILE A 494 -25.64 -4.38 -12.63
CA ILE A 494 -26.25 -3.52 -11.61
C ILE A 494 -25.10 -3.04 -10.72
N ARG A 495 -24.89 -1.73 -10.62
CA ARG A 495 -23.86 -1.14 -9.77
C ARG A 495 -24.53 -0.16 -8.81
N ASP A 496 -24.43 -0.44 -7.50
CA ASP A 496 -24.86 0.51 -6.47
C ASP A 496 -24.16 1.85 -6.66
N MET A 497 -24.81 2.95 -6.31
CA MET A 497 -24.30 4.31 -6.48
C MET A 497 -22.90 4.44 -5.86
N ALA A 498 -21.95 4.95 -6.64
CA ALA A 498 -20.54 5.03 -6.30
C ALA A 498 -19.91 6.29 -6.93
N PRO A 499 -18.63 6.60 -6.66
CA PRO A 499 -17.87 7.54 -7.48
C PRO A 499 -18.00 7.25 -8.98
N LEU A 500 -18.01 8.31 -9.81
CA LEU A 500 -18.32 8.17 -11.24
C LEU A 500 -17.33 7.24 -11.97
N ASP A 501 -16.06 7.32 -11.63
CA ASP A 501 -15.02 6.45 -12.18
C ASP A 501 -15.26 4.96 -11.86
N SER A 502 -15.69 4.64 -10.63
CA SER A 502 -16.08 3.27 -10.24
C SER A 502 -17.29 2.77 -11.06
N ILE A 503 -18.26 3.65 -11.33
CA ILE A 503 -19.41 3.36 -12.20
C ILE A 503 -18.94 3.02 -13.63
N ILE A 504 -18.04 3.83 -14.19
CA ILE A 504 -17.51 3.61 -15.54
C ILE A 504 -16.65 2.33 -15.61
N GLN A 505 -15.87 2.03 -14.57
CA GLN A 505 -15.08 0.79 -14.48
C GLN A 505 -15.97 -0.46 -14.46
N ALA A 506 -17.04 -0.44 -13.65
CA ALA A 506 -18.05 -1.50 -13.62
C ALA A 506 -18.76 -1.63 -14.98
N ALA A 507 -19.15 -0.52 -15.59
CA ALA A 507 -19.79 -0.51 -16.90
C ALA A 507 -18.90 -1.10 -18.00
N GLY A 508 -17.57 -0.94 -17.91
CA GLY A 508 -16.60 -1.55 -18.81
C GLY A 508 -16.57 -3.09 -18.80
N ARG A 509 -17.24 -3.74 -17.84
CA ARG A 509 -17.43 -5.21 -17.77
C ARG A 509 -18.75 -5.68 -18.40
N CYS A 510 -19.55 -4.76 -18.91
CA CYS A 510 -20.81 -5.02 -19.60
C CYS A 510 -20.59 -4.99 -21.12
N ASN A 511 -21.00 -6.07 -21.80
CA ASN A 511 -20.92 -6.26 -23.25
C ASN A 511 -19.55 -5.92 -23.86
N ARG A 512 -18.49 -6.33 -23.17
CA ARG A 512 -17.09 -6.04 -23.47
C ARG A 512 -16.67 -6.55 -24.85
N ASN A 513 -17.17 -7.72 -25.29
CA ASN A 513 -16.87 -8.32 -26.59
C ASN A 513 -17.76 -7.83 -27.76
N ARG A 514 -18.62 -6.82 -27.55
CA ARG A 514 -19.49 -6.22 -28.58
C ARG A 514 -20.45 -7.22 -29.24
N CYS A 515 -21.47 -7.66 -28.50
CA CYS A 515 -22.62 -8.34 -29.08
C CYS A 515 -23.49 -7.37 -29.91
N ALA A 516 -24.37 -7.91 -30.76
CA ALA A 516 -25.22 -7.13 -31.66
C ALA A 516 -26.21 -6.17 -30.95
N GLN A 517 -26.46 -6.38 -29.66
CA GLN A 517 -27.29 -5.52 -28.81
C GLN A 517 -26.45 -4.80 -27.76
N LEU A 518 -26.88 -3.60 -27.36
CA LEU A 518 -26.27 -2.83 -26.27
C LEU A 518 -26.48 -3.55 -24.93
N GLY A 519 -25.40 -3.69 -24.16
CA GLY A 519 -25.50 -4.09 -22.76
C GLY A 519 -26.14 -2.98 -21.93
N THR A 520 -26.84 -3.33 -20.86
CA THR A 520 -27.46 -2.34 -19.97
C THR A 520 -26.79 -2.34 -18.60
N VAL A 521 -26.46 -1.16 -18.09
CA VAL A 521 -25.93 -0.96 -16.74
C VAL A 521 -26.93 -0.14 -15.93
N TYR A 522 -27.43 -0.69 -14.82
CA TYR A 522 -28.37 -0.03 -13.93
C TYR A 522 -27.66 0.53 -12.70
N ILE A 523 -27.94 1.80 -12.37
CA ILE A 523 -27.35 2.49 -11.21
C ILE A 523 -28.45 2.84 -10.19
N PRO A 524 -28.82 1.91 -9.29
CA PRO A 524 -29.62 2.20 -8.11
C PRO A 524 -28.78 2.86 -7.01
N GLU A 525 -29.45 3.60 -6.13
CA GLU A 525 -28.89 4.04 -4.85
C GLU A 525 -29.61 3.26 -3.75
N PHE A 526 -29.00 2.18 -3.26
CA PHE A 526 -29.67 1.28 -2.32
C PHE A 526 -29.78 1.90 -0.92
N LEU A 527 -30.96 1.74 -0.32
CA LEU A 527 -31.27 2.17 1.04
C LEU A 527 -31.28 0.96 2.00
N SER A 528 -30.86 1.21 3.24
CA SER A 528 -31.05 0.29 4.36
C SER A 528 -32.52 0.25 4.80
N GLU A 529 -32.86 -0.65 5.72
CA GLU A 529 -34.23 -0.74 6.28
C GLU A 529 -34.65 0.51 7.07
N LYS A 530 -33.69 1.38 7.41
CA LYS A 530 -33.91 2.67 8.08
C LYS A 530 -33.89 3.86 7.11
N ASP A 531 -34.05 3.62 5.80
CA ASP A 531 -34.00 4.63 4.74
C ASP A 531 -32.68 5.42 4.64
N HIS A 532 -31.59 4.87 5.17
CA HIS A 532 -30.26 5.45 5.03
C HIS A 532 -29.54 4.89 3.79
N PRO A 533 -28.94 5.73 2.93
CA PRO A 533 -28.16 5.25 1.79
C PRO A 533 -26.99 4.37 2.25
N LEU A 534 -26.93 3.13 1.76
CA LEU A 534 -25.85 2.19 2.09
C LEU A 534 -24.48 2.65 1.57
N THR A 535 -24.48 3.62 0.66
CA THR A 535 -23.28 4.25 0.08
C THR A 535 -22.52 5.14 1.08
N SER A 536 -23.20 5.68 2.10
CA SER A 536 -22.59 6.60 3.06
C SER A 536 -21.62 5.93 4.04
N TYR A 537 -21.64 4.59 4.11
CA TYR A 537 -20.69 3.83 4.93
C TYR A 537 -19.31 3.70 4.28
N VAL A 538 -19.20 3.95 2.97
CA VAL A 538 -17.97 3.68 2.21
C VAL A 538 -17.39 4.94 1.58
N TYR A 539 -18.23 5.83 1.06
CA TYR A 539 -17.76 6.99 0.32
C TYR A 539 -18.07 8.30 1.02
N ASP A 540 -17.11 9.22 0.97
CA ASP A 540 -17.33 10.61 1.38
C ASP A 540 -18.54 11.19 0.64
N SER A 541 -19.46 11.79 1.40
CA SER A 541 -20.64 12.50 0.90
C SER A 541 -20.34 13.49 -0.23
N ARG A 542 -19.16 14.11 -0.24
CA ARG A 542 -18.66 15.04 -1.25
C ARG A 542 -18.48 14.33 -2.59
N LEU A 543 -17.80 13.19 -2.62
CA LEU A 543 -17.59 12.40 -3.85
C LEU A 543 -18.93 12.05 -4.48
N LEU A 544 -19.86 11.51 -3.68
CA LEU A 544 -21.19 11.13 -4.15
C LEU A 544 -22.03 12.34 -4.57
N SER A 545 -21.90 13.48 -3.90
CA SER A 545 -22.61 14.71 -4.31
C SER A 545 -22.20 15.16 -5.72
N LYS A 546 -20.91 15.03 -6.06
CA LYS A 546 -20.39 15.37 -7.39
C LYS A 546 -20.85 14.35 -8.43
N THR A 547 -20.83 13.06 -8.09
CA THR A 547 -21.39 12.03 -8.98
C THR A 547 -22.86 12.31 -9.28
N ARG A 548 -23.70 12.56 -8.26
CA ARG A 548 -25.13 12.86 -8.45
C ARG A 548 -25.38 14.11 -9.32
N LYS A 549 -24.48 15.09 -9.27
CA LYS A 549 -24.53 16.31 -10.08
C LYS A 549 -24.16 16.09 -11.54
N VAL A 550 -23.23 15.17 -11.80
CA VAL A 550 -22.68 14.94 -13.14
C VAL A 550 -23.38 13.80 -13.88
N LEU A 551 -23.81 12.77 -13.16
CA LEU A 551 -24.44 11.57 -13.70
C LEU A 551 -25.86 11.88 -14.22
N PRO A 552 -26.10 11.82 -15.55
CA PRO A 552 -27.43 11.98 -16.12
C PRO A 552 -28.31 10.74 -15.87
N ASP A 553 -29.59 10.84 -16.19
CA ASP A 553 -30.52 9.71 -16.06
C ASP A 553 -30.21 8.57 -17.06
N HIS A 554 -29.67 8.92 -18.22
CA HIS A 554 -29.26 7.99 -19.27
C HIS A 554 -28.05 8.53 -20.05
N PHE A 555 -27.09 7.66 -20.39
CA PHE A 555 -25.98 7.98 -21.30
C PHE A 555 -25.41 6.73 -21.99
N LEU A 556 -24.69 6.94 -23.09
CA LEU A 556 -23.99 5.88 -23.82
C LEU A 556 -22.50 5.86 -23.49
N GLU A 557 -21.83 4.72 -23.69
CA GLU A 557 -20.39 4.59 -23.44
C GLU A 557 -19.55 5.76 -24.01
N LYS A 558 -19.88 6.23 -25.22
CA LYS A 558 -19.17 7.34 -25.89
C LYS A 558 -19.17 8.66 -25.11
N ASP A 559 -20.12 8.85 -24.21
CA ASP A 559 -20.25 10.06 -23.38
C ASP A 559 -19.39 9.98 -22.10
N SER A 560 -18.92 8.78 -21.74
CA SER A 560 -18.16 8.53 -20.50
C SER A 560 -16.93 9.43 -20.33
N PRO A 561 -16.05 9.65 -21.35
CA PRO A 561 -14.87 10.49 -21.20
C PRO A 561 -15.21 11.92 -20.77
N PHE A 562 -16.25 12.50 -21.39
CA PHE A 562 -16.72 13.85 -21.06
C PHE A 562 -17.32 13.93 -19.65
N LEU A 563 -18.11 12.93 -19.26
CA LEU A 563 -18.68 12.88 -17.90
C LEU A 563 -17.59 12.76 -16.83
N VAL A 564 -16.57 11.94 -17.07
CA VAL A 564 -15.46 11.79 -16.13
C VAL A 564 -14.63 13.05 -16.02
N GLU A 565 -14.33 13.72 -17.14
CA GLU A 565 -13.65 15.02 -17.13
C GLU A 565 -14.43 16.05 -16.30
N LYS A 566 -15.75 16.17 -16.55
CA LYS A 566 -16.63 17.08 -15.80
C LYS A 566 -16.68 16.74 -14.31
N TYR A 567 -16.68 15.45 -13.95
CA TYR A 567 -16.63 14.99 -12.56
C TYR A 567 -15.37 15.45 -11.83
N TYR A 568 -14.19 15.27 -12.44
CA TYR A 568 -12.94 15.69 -11.83
C TYR A 568 -12.80 17.21 -11.73
N GLN A 569 -13.28 17.97 -12.72
CA GLN A 569 -13.35 19.43 -12.64
C GLN A 569 -14.22 19.89 -11.46
N GLU A 570 -15.35 19.22 -11.22
CA GLU A 570 -16.24 19.54 -10.09
C GLU A 570 -15.68 19.13 -8.73
N LEU A 571 -14.84 18.09 -8.67
CA LEU A 571 -14.09 17.73 -7.48
C LEU A 571 -13.04 18.79 -7.16
N GLN A 572 -12.22 19.19 -8.12
CA GLN A 572 -11.15 20.18 -7.91
C GLN A 572 -11.66 21.52 -7.37
N LYS A 573 -12.81 22.00 -7.87
CA LYS A 573 -13.43 23.26 -7.41
C LYS A 573 -13.86 23.24 -5.94
N ALA A 574 -14.09 22.06 -5.37
CA ALA A 574 -14.74 21.89 -4.06
C ALA A 574 -13.78 21.56 -2.92
N VAL A 575 -12.47 21.45 -3.19
CA VAL A 575 -11.51 20.89 -2.24
C VAL A 575 -10.76 21.99 -1.51
N ALA A 576 -10.95 22.05 -0.18
CA ALA A 576 -9.94 22.61 0.71
C ALA A 576 -8.79 21.58 0.76
N GLN A 577 -7.70 21.86 0.05
CA GLN A 577 -6.58 20.93 -0.07
C GLN A 577 -6.01 20.63 1.32
N LYS A 578 -5.92 19.34 1.68
CA LYS A 578 -5.21 18.91 2.88
C LYS A 578 -3.73 19.27 2.73
N GLU A 579 -3.16 19.72 3.82
CA GLU A 579 -1.92 20.51 3.83
C GLU A 579 -0.63 19.65 3.87
N ALA A 580 -0.62 18.42 3.34
CA ALA A 580 0.55 17.52 3.45
C ALA A 580 1.87 18.17 2.97
N TRP A 581 1.83 18.89 1.85
CA TRP A 581 2.99 19.65 1.37
C TRP A 581 3.36 20.83 2.28
N LYS A 582 2.37 21.53 2.83
CA LYS A 582 2.66 22.65 3.74
C LYS A 582 3.23 22.14 5.07
N ASP A 583 2.79 20.98 5.55
CA ASP A 583 3.37 20.34 6.72
C ASP A 583 4.85 19.98 6.48
N ILE A 584 5.19 19.50 5.28
CA ILE A 584 6.59 19.32 4.85
C ILE A 584 7.36 20.65 4.95
N THR A 585 6.85 21.71 4.33
CA THR A 585 7.56 23.01 4.25
C THR A 585 7.50 23.86 5.52
N THR A 586 6.82 23.40 6.58
CA THR A 586 6.68 24.14 7.86
C THR A 586 7.13 23.33 9.07
N GLY A 587 7.82 22.20 8.86
CA GLY A 587 8.36 21.39 9.95
C GLY A 587 7.30 20.64 10.77
N LYS A 588 6.12 20.36 10.22
CA LYS A 588 5.05 19.62 10.91
C LYS A 588 5.04 18.13 10.55
N TRP A 589 6.21 17.50 10.67
CA TRP A 589 6.44 16.15 10.16
C TRP A 589 5.88 15.04 11.06
N GLY A 590 5.43 15.36 12.28
CA GLY A 590 4.73 14.44 13.17
C GLY A 590 3.24 14.29 12.86
N ASN A 591 2.68 15.14 11.98
CA ASN A 591 1.29 15.03 11.56
C ASN A 591 1.07 13.80 10.67
N ARG A 592 0.05 13.00 10.99
CA ARG A 592 -0.29 11.80 10.20
C ARG A 592 -1.14 12.17 8.99
N HIS A 593 -0.62 11.90 7.80
CA HIS A 593 -1.39 11.93 6.55
C HIS A 593 -1.62 10.49 6.09
N SER A 594 -2.78 9.92 6.38
CA SER A 594 -3.13 8.56 5.94
C SER A 594 -4.02 8.61 4.70
N LEU A 595 -3.73 7.78 3.70
CA LEU A 595 -4.64 7.57 2.57
C LEU A 595 -5.93 6.86 2.99
N ILE A 596 -5.84 6.01 4.01
CA ILE A 596 -6.97 5.25 4.57
C ILE A 596 -7.41 5.98 5.83
N SER A 597 -8.65 6.49 5.83
CA SER A 597 -9.16 7.43 6.82
C SER A 597 -9.28 6.83 8.23
N GLU A 598 -9.75 5.58 8.32
CA GLU A 598 -9.79 4.77 9.54
C GLU A 598 -9.32 3.34 9.24
N ARG A 599 -8.17 2.93 9.79
CA ARG A 599 -7.78 1.52 9.77
C ARG A 599 -8.41 0.84 10.98
N ILE A 600 -9.43 0.04 10.74
CA ILE A 600 -9.91 -0.91 11.75
C ILE A 600 -8.80 -1.94 11.93
N PRO A 601 -8.31 -2.22 13.16
CA PRO A 601 -7.28 -3.23 13.37
C PRO A 601 -7.76 -4.58 12.81
N GLU A 602 -7.15 -5.03 11.72
CA GLU A 602 -7.45 -6.31 11.11
C GLU A 602 -6.51 -7.40 11.65
N ALA A 603 -7.06 -8.60 11.77
CA ALA A 603 -6.34 -9.81 12.06
C ALA A 603 -6.10 -10.59 10.77
N LEU A 604 -4.97 -11.31 10.71
CA LEU A 604 -4.77 -12.32 9.69
C LEU A 604 -5.58 -13.56 10.08
N VAL A 605 -6.46 -14.01 9.20
CA VAL A 605 -7.31 -15.18 9.43
C VAL A 605 -6.94 -16.26 8.42
N LEU A 606 -6.30 -17.30 8.92
CA LEU A 606 -5.92 -18.49 8.17
C LEU A 606 -7.13 -19.42 8.06
N ILE A 607 -7.59 -19.69 6.84
CA ILE A 607 -8.73 -20.58 6.58
C ILE A 607 -8.20 -22.00 6.37
N GLU A 608 -8.45 -22.86 7.35
CA GLU A 608 -8.02 -24.25 7.38
C GLU A 608 -9.14 -25.18 6.89
N THR A 609 -8.88 -25.94 5.84
CA THR A 609 -9.85 -26.88 5.25
C THR A 609 -9.47 -28.34 5.43
N ASP A 610 -8.17 -28.68 5.44
CA ASP A 610 -7.69 -30.07 5.36
C ASP A 610 -6.50 -30.41 6.28
N GLY A 611 -6.00 -29.45 7.06
CA GLY A 611 -4.86 -29.55 7.96
C GLY A 611 -3.57 -28.93 7.41
N SER A 612 -3.51 -28.63 6.10
CA SER A 612 -2.28 -28.18 5.44
C SER A 612 -1.84 -26.78 5.86
N VAL A 613 -2.77 -25.88 6.21
CA VAL A 613 -2.46 -24.48 6.54
C VAL A 613 -1.78 -24.37 7.89
N ALA A 614 -2.24 -25.15 8.88
CA ALA A 614 -1.62 -25.27 10.19
C ALA A 614 -0.21 -25.88 10.10
N GLU A 615 -0.02 -26.93 9.29
CA GLU A 615 1.30 -27.54 9.06
C GLU A 615 2.28 -26.56 8.42
N LEU A 616 1.84 -25.80 7.41
CA LEU A 616 2.65 -24.76 6.77
C LEU A 616 3.07 -23.67 7.77
N PHE A 617 2.15 -23.21 8.61
CA PHE A 617 2.43 -22.19 9.62
C PHE A 617 3.46 -22.69 10.65
N GLU A 618 3.32 -23.92 11.13
CA GLU A 618 4.30 -24.52 12.05
C GLU A 618 5.66 -24.76 11.39
N GLU A 619 5.70 -25.14 10.11
CA GLU A 619 6.96 -25.22 9.35
C GLU A 619 7.65 -23.85 9.28
N ILE A 620 6.91 -22.79 8.97
CA ILE A 620 7.43 -21.41 8.93
C ILE A 620 8.03 -21.01 10.28
N ARG A 621 7.35 -21.33 11.39
CA ARG A 621 7.83 -21.04 12.75
C ARG A 621 9.06 -21.85 13.13
N GLY A 622 9.14 -23.09 12.67
CA GLY A 622 10.27 -23.98 12.93
C GLY A 622 11.55 -23.63 12.16
N LEU A 623 11.48 -22.75 11.15
CA LEU A 623 12.66 -22.35 10.40
C LEU A 623 13.63 -21.51 11.27
N PRO A 624 14.95 -21.69 11.10
CA PRO A 624 15.96 -20.78 11.68
C PRO A 624 15.73 -19.32 11.26
N THR A 625 16.05 -18.37 12.14
CA THR A 625 15.94 -16.92 11.86
C THR A 625 17.04 -16.36 10.96
N GLY A 626 18.01 -17.18 10.56
CA GLY A 626 19.12 -16.78 9.71
C GLY A 626 18.77 -16.63 8.22
N ILE A 627 19.66 -15.98 7.48
CA ILE A 627 19.52 -15.65 6.05
C ILE A 627 19.22 -16.86 5.17
N GLU A 628 19.82 -18.01 5.49
CA GLU A 628 19.67 -19.26 4.72
C GLU A 628 18.22 -19.74 4.64
N SER A 629 17.37 -19.34 5.59
CA SER A 629 15.96 -19.71 5.63
C SER A 629 15.03 -18.66 5.05
N ILE A 630 15.51 -17.47 4.66
CA ILE A 630 14.67 -16.35 4.19
C ILE A 630 13.90 -16.76 2.93
N ASP A 631 14.57 -17.31 1.92
CA ASP A 631 13.92 -17.69 0.66
C ASP A 631 12.92 -18.83 0.84
N LYS A 632 13.28 -19.84 1.63
CA LYS A 632 12.38 -20.96 1.95
C LYS A 632 11.15 -20.44 2.69
N ARG A 633 11.36 -19.59 3.70
CA ARG A 633 10.29 -19.01 4.49
C ARG A 633 9.39 -18.10 3.66
N LYS A 634 9.95 -17.29 2.75
CA LYS A 634 9.20 -16.47 1.78
C LYS A 634 8.30 -17.34 0.89
N LYS A 635 8.82 -18.46 0.36
CA LYS A 635 8.03 -19.42 -0.43
C LYS A 635 6.86 -20.01 0.36
N LEU A 636 7.11 -20.47 1.59
CA LEU A 636 6.07 -21.03 2.45
C LEU A 636 5.04 -19.97 2.86
N TRP A 637 5.48 -18.75 3.19
CA TRP A 637 4.59 -17.65 3.54
C TRP A 637 3.66 -17.26 2.39
N ASN A 638 4.20 -17.19 1.16
CA ASN A 638 3.39 -16.95 -0.03
C ASN A 638 2.36 -18.07 -0.26
N GLN A 639 2.68 -19.33 0.08
CA GLN A 639 1.70 -20.42 0.03
C GLN A 639 0.61 -20.24 1.09
N LEU A 640 1.01 -19.92 2.33
CA LEU A 640 0.09 -19.69 3.45
C LEU A 640 -0.91 -18.56 3.14
N GLN A 641 -0.43 -17.44 2.58
CA GLN A 641 -1.27 -16.28 2.26
C GLN A 641 -2.38 -16.57 1.26
N ARG A 642 -2.24 -17.60 0.41
CA ARG A 642 -3.31 -18.00 -0.53
C ARG A 642 -4.57 -18.48 0.18
N HIS A 643 -4.44 -18.91 1.43
CA HIS A 643 -5.51 -19.40 2.30
C HIS A 643 -5.86 -18.41 3.41
N ALA A 644 -5.34 -17.18 3.35
CA ALA A 644 -5.54 -16.17 4.37
C ALA A 644 -6.48 -15.05 3.89
N ILE A 645 -7.25 -14.49 4.82
CA ILE A 645 -8.01 -13.26 4.63
C ILE A 645 -7.73 -12.31 5.79
N ASN A 646 -8.17 -11.06 5.66
CA ASN A 646 -8.18 -10.13 6.77
C ASN A 646 -9.61 -9.89 7.25
N ALA A 647 -9.79 -9.86 8.57
CA ALA A 647 -11.05 -9.52 9.21
C ALA A 647 -10.79 -8.67 10.47
N PRO A 648 -11.73 -7.79 10.89
CA PRO A 648 -11.53 -7.00 12.10
C PRO A 648 -11.24 -7.84 13.34
N ASN A 649 -10.27 -7.43 14.16
CA ASN A 649 -9.94 -8.11 15.41
C ASN A 649 -11.16 -8.27 16.33
N GLY A 650 -12.00 -7.23 16.44
CA GLY A 650 -13.24 -7.30 17.23
C GLY A 650 -14.21 -8.38 16.74
N MET A 651 -14.21 -8.65 15.43
CA MET A 651 -15.02 -9.71 14.82
C MET A 651 -14.48 -11.10 15.15
N MET A 652 -13.17 -11.29 15.12
CA MET A 652 -12.54 -12.54 15.50
C MET A 652 -12.76 -12.88 16.98
N GLN A 653 -12.64 -11.87 17.85
CA GLN A 653 -12.96 -12.02 19.27
C GLN A 653 -14.43 -12.37 19.51
N ALA A 654 -15.36 -11.81 18.73
CA ALA A 654 -16.77 -12.18 18.81
C ALA A 654 -16.99 -13.64 18.39
N TRP A 655 -16.38 -14.08 17.29
CA TRP A 655 -16.45 -15.48 16.87
C TRP A 655 -15.87 -16.46 17.90
N ILE A 656 -14.76 -16.12 18.57
CA ILE A 656 -14.23 -16.93 19.67
C ILE A 656 -15.28 -17.07 20.78
N ARG A 657 -15.93 -15.98 21.19
CA ARG A 657 -16.98 -16.02 22.24
C ARG A 657 -18.18 -16.87 21.84
N GLU A 658 -18.59 -16.81 20.58
CA GLU A 658 -19.74 -17.60 20.11
C GLU A 658 -19.40 -19.08 19.93
N THR A 659 -18.22 -19.37 19.38
CA THR A 659 -17.80 -20.76 19.09
C THR A 659 -17.28 -21.51 20.32
N SER A 660 -16.91 -20.80 21.39
CA SER A 660 -16.43 -21.41 22.64
C SER A 660 -17.50 -22.15 23.45
N SER A 661 -18.77 -22.04 23.08
CA SER A 661 -19.86 -22.80 23.70
C SER A 661 -20.09 -24.20 23.10
N PHE A 662 -19.42 -24.55 21.99
CA PHE A 662 -19.65 -25.79 21.24
C PHE A 662 -18.65 -26.93 21.55
N PHE A 663 -17.83 -26.80 22.60
CA PHE A 663 -16.78 -27.77 22.91
C PHE A 663 -17.30 -29.06 23.56
N ILE A 664 -16.84 -30.20 23.03
CA ILE A 664 -16.69 -31.46 23.73
C ILE A 664 -15.16 -31.66 23.89
N ASP A 665 -14.70 -32.15 25.04
CA ASP A 665 -13.32 -32.13 25.57
C ASP A 665 -12.17 -32.63 24.64
N GLU A 666 -12.44 -33.14 23.43
CA GLU A 666 -11.43 -33.70 22.52
C GLU A 666 -11.30 -32.98 21.16
N GLU A 667 -12.13 -31.98 20.84
CA GLU A 667 -12.05 -31.25 19.55
C GLU A 667 -11.34 -29.89 19.66
N ARG A 668 -10.47 -29.58 18.68
CA ARG A 668 -9.82 -28.25 18.55
C ARG A 668 -10.87 -27.15 18.28
N PRO A 669 -10.63 -25.89 18.71
CA PRO A 669 -11.55 -24.78 18.48
C PRO A 669 -11.88 -24.58 17.00
N ILE A 670 -13.11 -24.14 16.68
CA ILE A 670 -13.46 -23.69 15.32
C ILE A 670 -12.67 -22.43 14.96
N VAL A 671 -12.55 -21.50 15.91
CA VAL A 671 -11.76 -20.27 15.78
C VAL A 671 -10.76 -20.21 16.94
N GLU A 672 -9.49 -20.04 16.63
CA GLU A 672 -8.39 -19.99 17.60
C GLU A 672 -7.42 -18.87 17.25
N GLU A 673 -6.97 -18.12 18.25
CA GLU A 673 -5.85 -17.20 18.10
C GLU A 673 -4.55 -17.97 18.38
N ILE A 674 -3.68 -18.07 17.37
CA ILE A 674 -2.44 -18.86 17.45
C ILE A 674 -1.21 -18.01 17.74
N GLU A 675 -1.27 -16.73 17.39
CA GLU A 675 -0.27 -15.72 17.66
C GLU A 675 -0.96 -14.35 17.65
N ASN A 676 -0.41 -13.35 18.33
CA ASN A 676 -1.03 -12.03 18.51
C ASN A 676 -1.50 -11.43 17.16
N GLY A 677 -2.81 -11.38 16.93
CA GLY A 677 -3.40 -10.88 15.67
C GLY A 677 -3.42 -11.87 14.50
N ILE A 678 -3.04 -13.14 14.72
CA ILE A 678 -3.13 -14.25 13.76
C ILE A 678 -4.10 -15.31 14.31
N TYR A 679 -5.15 -15.57 13.54
CA TYR A 679 -6.21 -16.50 13.87
C TYR A 679 -6.25 -17.63 12.86
N ILE A 680 -6.64 -18.83 13.30
CA ILE A 680 -6.98 -19.94 12.42
C ILE A 680 -8.48 -20.24 12.55
N VAL A 681 -9.15 -20.32 11.41
CA VAL A 681 -10.55 -20.72 11.28
C VAL A 681 -10.59 -22.08 10.60
N ARG A 682 -11.04 -23.09 11.35
CA ARG A 682 -11.19 -24.45 10.85
C ARG A 682 -12.55 -24.57 10.18
N ALA A 683 -12.56 -24.54 8.85
CA ALA A 683 -13.74 -24.67 8.01
C ALA A 683 -14.27 -26.12 8.03
N ARG A 684 -14.72 -26.59 9.19
CA ARG A 684 -15.53 -27.81 9.29
C ARG A 684 -16.97 -27.48 8.91
N GLU A 685 -17.73 -28.44 8.38
CA GLU A 685 -19.15 -28.28 8.02
C GLU A 685 -20.04 -27.82 9.20
N LYS A 686 -19.53 -27.88 10.45
CA LYS A 686 -20.16 -27.33 11.65
C LYS A 686 -19.46 -26.02 12.05
N GLY A 687 -20.20 -24.91 12.01
CA GLY A 687 -19.79 -23.63 12.59
C GLY A 687 -20.18 -22.38 11.78
N GLY A 688 -20.41 -22.49 10.47
CA GLY A 688 -20.88 -21.38 9.62
C GLY A 688 -19.91 -20.20 9.46
N VAL A 689 -18.72 -20.25 10.08
CA VAL A 689 -17.73 -19.17 10.11
C VAL A 689 -17.13 -18.90 8.73
N TYR A 690 -16.85 -19.95 7.95
CA TYR A 690 -16.42 -19.84 6.55
C TYR A 690 -17.27 -20.76 5.69
N CYS A 691 -17.88 -20.19 4.65
CA CYS A 691 -18.63 -20.94 3.64
C CYS A 691 -17.80 -20.93 2.35
N PRO A 692 -17.50 -22.09 1.73
CA PRO A 692 -16.79 -22.11 0.46
C PRO A 692 -17.44 -21.22 -0.59
N ASP A 693 -18.79 -21.16 -0.65
CA ASP A 693 -19.54 -20.39 -1.64
C ASP A 693 -19.55 -18.87 -1.41
N THR A 694 -19.51 -18.40 -0.15
CA THR A 694 -19.67 -16.97 0.19
C THR A 694 -18.50 -16.36 0.97
N GLY A 695 -17.49 -17.17 1.33
CA GLY A 695 -16.33 -16.78 2.12
C GLY A 695 -16.59 -16.78 3.63
N PHE A 696 -15.75 -16.06 4.38
CA PHE A 696 -15.90 -15.86 5.81
C PHE A 696 -17.23 -15.17 6.12
N SER A 697 -17.83 -15.39 7.29
CA SER A 697 -19.13 -14.86 7.71
C SER A 697 -18.96 -13.88 8.87
N ALA A 698 -19.82 -12.87 8.95
CA ALA A 698 -19.86 -12.02 10.14
C ALA A 698 -20.55 -12.77 11.29
N PRO A 699 -20.14 -12.57 12.56
CA PRO A 699 -20.80 -13.16 13.71
C PRO A 699 -22.26 -12.73 13.78
N PRO A 700 -23.21 -13.62 14.11
CA PRO A 700 -24.61 -13.27 14.39
C PRO A 700 -24.79 -12.07 15.34
N SER A 701 -23.90 -11.88 16.32
CA SER A 701 -23.97 -10.75 17.24
C SER A 701 -23.49 -9.41 16.65
N SER A 702 -22.91 -9.41 15.44
CA SER A 702 -22.35 -8.20 14.83
C SER A 702 -23.47 -7.33 14.22
N THR A 703 -23.66 -6.15 14.79
CA THR A 703 -24.61 -5.13 14.31
C THR A 703 -23.96 -4.08 13.41
N GLU A 704 -22.66 -4.17 13.18
CA GLU A 704 -21.91 -3.12 12.49
C GLU A 704 -21.96 -3.31 10.98
N GLU A 705 -22.63 -2.40 10.26
CA GLU A 705 -22.39 -2.15 8.83
C GLU A 705 -21.00 -1.53 8.69
N VAL A 706 -19.97 -2.35 8.78
CA VAL A 706 -18.59 -1.89 8.62
C VAL A 706 -18.34 -1.61 7.13
N GLY A 707 -18.14 -0.34 6.79
CA GLY A 707 -17.61 0.07 5.50
C GLY A 707 -16.15 -0.36 5.41
N TYR A 708 -15.80 -1.11 4.35
CA TYR A 708 -14.41 -1.40 4.01
C TYR A 708 -14.05 -0.54 2.80
N GLU A 709 -13.06 0.35 2.94
CA GLU A 709 -12.41 1.04 1.81
C GLU A 709 -11.43 0.09 1.08
#